data_AF-A0A538KS09-F1
#
_entry.id   AF-A0A538KS09-F1
#
_cell.length_a   1.000
_cell.length_b   1.000
_cell.length_c   1.000
_cell.angle_alpha   90.00
_cell.angle_beta   90.00
_cell.angle_gamma   90.00
#
_symmetry.space_group_name_H-M   'P 1'
#
loop_
_entity.id
_entity.type
_entity.pdbx_description
1 polymer ?
#
loop_
_entity_poly.entity_id
_entity_poly.type
_entity_poly.pdbx_seq_one_letter_code
_entity_poly.pdbx_strand_id
1 'polypeptide(L)'
;MAPGALEFRILGPFEVLEDGRRLRFAPGQEQALLAVLVLHRNERVSIDRLTDLLWDESPPESAPKMVRIYVSRLRRALAAAGGLDQRLVTQAAGYRLQVEPDELDLDRFERLLGEGRAALARGDAALAVARLRDALSLWRGPPLTGVSEARFLEQESARLDELRLSAREEQIEAQLALGKGPELVDELEALVREHPLRERPAVQLMRALYRAGRQAEALAVYKQTRDRLVDELGIEPGRALKELEQAILRQDPALEPAAETSPSPAQPTPAREPHHPGRSTRTMVLTAVSAIAIAAAALIAIALNDNGQRRVTLVADAVGVVRDGRLADQADVGVAPAAVAAGAGAIWIAGSDANSVTRLDDKTLGVRQTIPVGNGPSGIAVGRGAVWVTNGLDGTVSRIDPKANKVVQTTQVGSGPAAIAYGLGSVWIANRSDQTVSRIEPRTGDFLQTLAAGADAAAIAAGAGGVWVVDQARGRVIRLQPGLSAPVGTINVGNGPSAIAASGSSVWVANTLDSTVSRIDPGSNHVVATIPVGAGPSGLAVADDGVWVANAYDDTLERIRPSTNQVDRTIRLRQRPVAATAAAGSVFVAVGASPTRHRGGTLVIANSDFGEDRLDPASTYSYAGWATMLMTHDGLTTFRRIGGVEGTQVVPDLATDLPAPTNGGRTYTFRLRHGIHYSNGALVRPEDFRRALERHIASNTAGYYRAVIGATACAARPAHCDLSRGIVPDDRAWTVTFHLNAPDPDFLYELALPFASAVPATTPTRAVGRHLPPATGPYRIAAYKPGRFLKLVRNTRFRVWSQDARPDGYPDAIVWKLGNTPAAQGRAVENGTSDFAYDSVGFSPGLLAELETRYASQLREDPIPRTTYMFLNTRVPPFDDVRVRRAVNYAVDRASVVRALGGPGQAQPTCQFLPPGFAGYRPYCPFTVRPGPSGVWNGPDLAKARRLVAESGTRGMSVTVWIPPNRLREGTFAVPLLRELGYRARAKRLGGDFYTKAGDSRLKVQAGVLSWGADYLAPWDFFFLLSCRTFVRGTGQNPNFAEFCDRRIDRQMTRARSLEASDPALASSLWSRIDHEIVDEAPVVPLVNPKQGSFLSRRVGNYQYSPQWGVLLDQLWVR
;
A
#
# COMPACT_ATOMS: atom_id res chain seq x y z
N MET A 1 -28.08 48.36 10.97
CA MET A 1 -28.49 46.96 11.25
C MET A 1 -30.00 46.91 11.26
N ALA A 2 -30.59 45.80 10.80
CA ALA A 2 -31.97 45.48 11.14
C ALA A 2 -32.04 45.00 12.61
N PRO A 3 -33.18 45.10 13.31
CA PRO A 3 -33.32 44.52 14.65
C PRO A 3 -33.17 43.00 14.63
N GLY A 4 -32.50 42.43 15.63
CA GLY A 4 -32.24 41.00 15.73
C GLY A 4 -31.07 40.51 14.86
N ALA A 5 -30.09 41.37 14.56
CA ALA A 5 -28.91 41.00 13.79
C ALA A 5 -27.97 40.12 14.62
N LEU A 6 -27.84 38.85 14.25
CA LEU A 6 -26.84 37.92 14.80
C LEU A 6 -25.47 38.15 14.14
N GLU A 7 -24.41 38.07 14.94
CA GLU A 7 -23.03 38.10 14.44
C GLU A 7 -22.20 37.01 15.13
N PHE A 8 -21.68 36.07 14.33
CA PHE A 8 -20.76 35.02 14.78
C PHE A 8 -19.33 35.50 14.57
N ARG A 9 -18.53 35.43 15.64
CA ARG A 9 -17.20 36.04 15.72
C ARG A 9 -16.16 34.98 16.09
N ILE A 10 -15.42 34.49 15.09
CA ILE A 10 -14.39 33.44 15.26
C ILE A 10 -12.96 33.90 14.93
N LEU A 11 -12.78 35.04 14.25
CA LEU A 11 -11.47 35.63 13.93
C LEU A 11 -10.85 36.36 15.13
N GLY A 12 -10.69 35.65 16.24
CA GLY A 12 -10.21 36.15 17.53
C GLY A 12 -10.83 35.36 18.67
N PRO A 13 -11.06 35.98 19.84
CA PRO A 13 -11.92 35.42 20.87
C PRO A 13 -13.29 35.03 20.32
N PHE A 14 -13.80 33.85 20.71
CA PHE A 14 -15.09 33.35 20.25
C PHE A 14 -16.24 34.13 20.89
N GLU A 15 -17.01 34.82 20.07
CA GLU A 15 -18.20 35.57 20.49
C GLU A 15 -19.40 35.27 19.58
N VAL A 16 -20.60 35.44 20.13
CA VAL A 16 -21.81 35.63 19.34
C VAL A 16 -22.48 36.89 19.86
N LEU A 17 -22.82 37.83 18.97
CA LEU A 17 -23.52 39.05 19.32
C LEU A 17 -24.94 39.06 18.76
N GLU A 18 -25.86 39.70 19.47
CA GLU A 18 -27.20 40.08 18.99
C GLU A 18 -27.33 41.60 19.10
N ASP A 19 -27.57 42.30 17.98
CA ASP A 19 -27.61 43.78 17.91
C ASP A 19 -26.41 44.46 18.62
N GLY A 20 -25.23 43.84 18.49
CA GLY A 20 -23.97 44.28 19.11
C GLY A 20 -23.75 43.87 20.58
N ARG A 21 -24.71 43.19 21.23
CA ARG A 21 -24.60 42.71 22.62
C ARG A 21 -24.12 41.26 22.67
N ARG A 22 -23.08 40.98 23.46
CA ARG A 22 -22.49 39.62 23.56
C ARG A 22 -23.38 38.65 24.32
N LEU A 23 -23.79 37.58 23.64
CA LEU A 23 -24.50 36.44 24.22
C LEU A 23 -23.54 35.60 25.08
N ARG A 24 -24.08 35.01 26.16
CA ARG A 24 -23.32 34.19 27.12
C ARG A 24 -23.76 32.73 27.04
N PHE A 25 -22.80 31.84 26.80
CA PHE A 25 -22.98 30.38 26.82
C PHE A 25 -22.18 29.78 27.98
N ALA A 26 -22.43 28.53 28.33
CA ALA A 26 -21.59 27.82 29.29
C ALA A 26 -20.21 27.52 28.67
N PRO A 27 -19.10 27.77 29.38
CA PRO A 27 -17.75 27.52 28.87
C PRO A 27 -17.49 26.01 28.71
N GLY A 28 -16.51 25.67 27.87
CA GLY A 28 -16.14 24.30 27.58
C GLY A 28 -17.01 23.69 26.47
N GLN A 29 -17.47 22.44 26.68
CA GLN A 29 -18.06 21.59 25.64
C GLN A 29 -19.33 22.15 24.96
N GLU A 30 -20.11 23.01 25.63
CA GLU A 30 -21.26 23.67 25.00
C GLU A 30 -20.84 24.74 24.00
N GLN A 31 -19.84 25.55 24.35
CA GLN A 31 -19.24 26.55 23.47
C GLN A 31 -18.45 25.89 22.33
N ALA A 32 -17.79 24.76 22.59
CA ALA A 32 -17.12 23.96 21.56
C ALA A 32 -18.09 23.37 20.55
N LEU A 33 -19.22 22.80 21.01
CA LEU A 33 -20.27 22.32 20.11
C LEU A 33 -20.85 23.45 19.25
N LEU A 34 -21.00 24.66 19.79
CA LEU A 34 -21.41 25.83 18.99
C LEU A 34 -20.33 26.24 17.99
N ALA A 35 -19.05 26.27 18.37
CA ALA A 35 -17.95 26.58 17.47
C ALA A 35 -17.85 25.59 16.30
N VAL A 36 -17.97 24.28 16.57
CA VAL A 36 -18.04 23.23 15.55
C VAL A 36 -19.21 23.45 14.58
N LEU A 37 -20.38 23.85 15.09
CA LEU A 37 -21.56 24.14 14.25
C LEU A 37 -21.45 25.47 13.48
N VAL A 38 -20.65 26.42 13.93
CA VAL A 38 -20.33 27.65 13.19
C VAL A 38 -19.30 27.38 12.09
N LEU A 39 -18.28 26.56 12.36
CA LEU A 39 -17.32 26.13 11.34
C LEU A 39 -18.02 25.31 10.23
N HIS A 40 -18.96 24.43 10.62
CA HIS A 40 -19.87 23.72 9.72
C HIS A 40 -21.19 24.47 9.46
N ARG A 41 -21.17 25.82 9.36
CA ARG A 41 -22.39 26.61 9.11
C ARG A 41 -23.12 26.14 7.86
N ASN A 42 -24.46 26.07 7.94
CA ASN A 42 -25.37 25.60 6.89
C ASN A 42 -25.22 24.12 6.46
N GLU A 43 -24.32 23.33 7.08
CA GLU A 43 -24.16 21.89 6.87
C GLU A 43 -24.86 21.05 7.96
N ARG A 44 -25.06 19.75 7.71
CA ARG A 44 -25.62 18.80 8.71
C ARG A 44 -24.53 17.94 9.33
N VAL A 45 -24.17 18.22 10.57
CA VAL A 45 -23.24 17.40 11.37
C VAL A 45 -24.04 16.33 12.15
N SER A 46 -23.62 15.06 12.08
CA SER A 46 -24.29 13.96 12.82
C SER A 46 -23.97 13.99 14.32
N ILE A 47 -24.80 13.35 15.14
CA ILE A 47 -24.53 13.22 16.59
C ILE A 47 -23.22 12.45 16.85
N ASP A 48 -22.91 11.46 16.01
CA ASP A 48 -21.69 10.68 16.12
C ASP A 48 -20.47 11.54 15.75
N ARG A 49 -20.52 12.32 14.66
CA ARG A 49 -19.45 13.25 14.29
C ARG A 49 -19.27 14.38 15.32
N LEU A 50 -20.35 14.89 15.89
CA LEU A 50 -20.29 15.81 17.04
C LEU A 50 -19.73 15.15 18.31
N THR A 51 -19.77 13.82 18.42
CA THR A 51 -19.12 13.10 19.51
C THR A 51 -17.61 13.00 19.26
N ASP A 52 -17.20 12.58 18.05
CA ASP A 52 -15.78 12.50 17.67
C ASP A 52 -15.07 13.86 17.81
N LEU A 53 -15.71 14.95 17.36
CA LEU A 53 -15.12 16.31 17.34
C LEU A 53 -15.04 17.00 18.70
N LEU A 54 -15.66 16.43 19.75
CA LEU A 54 -15.72 17.02 21.09
C LEU A 54 -14.95 16.23 22.15
N TRP A 55 -14.73 14.93 21.94
CA TRP A 55 -14.02 14.06 22.89
C TRP A 55 -12.86 13.25 22.27
N ASP A 56 -12.50 13.54 21.01
CA ASP A 56 -11.39 12.94 20.28
C ASP A 56 -11.36 11.41 20.41
N GLU A 57 -10.25 10.81 20.87
CA GLU A 57 -10.06 9.37 20.97
C GLU A 57 -10.65 8.76 22.26
N SER A 58 -11.37 9.52 23.09
CA SER A 58 -11.94 9.05 24.37
C SER A 58 -13.36 9.58 24.69
N PRO A 59 -14.35 9.37 23.80
CA PRO A 59 -15.74 9.71 24.08
C PRO A 59 -16.31 8.80 25.19
N PRO A 60 -16.90 9.36 26.27
CA PRO A 60 -17.64 8.57 27.25
C PRO A 60 -18.92 8.01 26.62
N GLU A 61 -19.40 6.85 27.10
CA GLU A 61 -20.61 6.17 26.58
C GLU A 61 -21.87 7.05 26.54
N SER A 62 -21.91 8.09 27.38
CA SER A 62 -23.00 9.07 27.47
C SER A 62 -22.91 10.23 26.46
N ALA A 63 -21.85 10.34 25.67
CA ALA A 63 -21.60 11.48 24.78
C ALA A 63 -22.75 11.78 23.79
N PRO A 64 -23.36 10.80 23.08
CA PRO A 64 -24.54 11.06 22.23
C PRO A 64 -25.77 11.60 22.98
N LYS A 65 -25.84 11.41 24.31
CA LYS A 65 -26.85 12.02 25.19
C LYS A 65 -26.43 13.43 25.62
N MET A 66 -25.14 13.66 25.87
CA MET A 66 -24.60 14.99 26.21
C MET A 66 -24.71 15.98 25.05
N VAL A 67 -24.40 15.58 23.81
CA VAL A 67 -24.63 16.39 22.59
C VAL A 67 -26.08 16.93 22.53
N ARG A 68 -27.07 16.08 22.83
CA ARG A 68 -28.50 16.47 22.85
C ARG A 68 -28.83 17.45 23.99
N ILE A 69 -28.18 17.32 25.15
CA ILE A 69 -28.34 18.24 26.28
C ILE A 69 -27.72 19.59 25.95
N TYR A 70 -26.51 19.62 25.37
CA TYR A 70 -25.83 20.84 24.95
C TYR A 70 -26.62 21.60 23.88
N VAL A 71 -27.12 20.92 22.84
CA VAL A 71 -28.00 21.55 21.83
C VAL A 71 -29.28 22.12 22.45
N SER A 72 -29.87 21.44 23.45
CA SER A 72 -31.04 21.95 24.18
C SER A 72 -30.73 23.23 24.99
N ARG A 73 -29.53 23.32 25.57
CA ARG A 73 -29.05 24.52 26.28
C ARG A 73 -28.73 25.67 25.32
N LEU A 74 -28.04 25.39 24.21
CA LEU A 74 -27.76 26.38 23.15
C LEU A 74 -29.05 26.95 22.55
N ARG A 75 -30.04 26.10 22.23
CA ARG A 75 -31.37 26.59 21.79
C ARG A 75 -32.03 27.49 22.83
N ARG A 76 -31.93 27.20 24.13
CA ARG A 76 -32.49 28.07 25.17
C ARG A 76 -31.77 29.42 25.26
N ALA A 77 -30.45 29.45 25.09
CA ALA A 77 -29.68 30.69 25.01
C ALA A 77 -30.05 31.53 23.77
N LEU A 78 -30.23 30.88 22.62
CA LEU A 78 -30.67 31.53 21.37
C LEU A 78 -32.16 31.91 21.38
N ALA A 79 -33.02 31.22 22.16
CA ALA A 79 -34.41 31.62 22.35
C ALA A 79 -34.54 32.89 23.22
N ALA A 80 -33.70 33.01 24.25
CA ALA A 80 -33.64 34.20 25.12
C ALA A 80 -33.02 35.42 24.42
N ALA A 81 -32.35 35.21 23.29
CA ALA A 81 -31.79 36.21 22.39
C ALA A 81 -32.65 36.31 21.11
N GLY A 82 -33.74 37.07 21.17
CA GLY A 82 -34.54 37.41 19.98
C GLY A 82 -35.41 36.29 19.38
N GLY A 83 -35.45 35.09 19.97
CA GLY A 83 -36.25 33.96 19.46
C GLY A 83 -35.60 33.19 18.31
N LEU A 84 -34.26 33.13 18.28
CA LEU A 84 -33.46 32.63 17.16
C LEU A 84 -33.13 31.12 17.26
N ASP A 85 -33.81 30.38 18.14
CA ASP A 85 -33.60 28.93 18.35
C ASP A 85 -33.95 28.08 17.11
N GLN A 86 -34.86 28.57 16.27
CA GLN A 86 -35.24 27.97 14.99
C GLN A 86 -34.06 27.81 14.02
N ARG A 87 -32.97 28.59 14.18
CA ARG A 87 -31.77 28.47 13.34
C ARG A 87 -30.96 27.21 13.63
N LEU A 88 -31.02 26.66 14.84
CA LEU A 88 -30.33 25.41 15.18
C LEU A 88 -31.27 24.21 14.93
N VAL A 89 -31.39 23.79 13.68
CA VAL A 89 -32.36 22.78 13.22
C VAL A 89 -31.89 21.35 13.51
N THR A 90 -32.80 20.48 13.97
CA THR A 90 -32.57 19.02 13.99
C THR A 90 -32.83 18.45 12.59
N GLN A 91 -31.87 17.73 12.00
CA GLN A 91 -32.05 17.04 10.72
C GLN A 91 -31.51 15.61 10.80
N ALA A 92 -32.35 14.61 10.54
CA ALA A 92 -32.00 13.20 10.32
C ALA A 92 -30.69 12.71 10.98
N ALA A 93 -30.78 12.41 12.30
CA ALA A 93 -29.68 11.97 13.18
C ALA A 93 -28.52 12.98 13.41
N GLY A 94 -28.76 14.26 13.13
CA GLY A 94 -27.80 15.34 13.32
C GLY A 94 -28.44 16.71 13.53
N TYR A 95 -27.59 17.74 13.46
CA TYR A 95 -27.95 19.14 13.64
C TYR A 95 -27.33 20.02 12.55
N ARG A 96 -27.99 21.15 12.25
CA ARG A 96 -27.52 22.19 11.33
C ARG A 96 -27.74 23.55 11.98
N LEU A 97 -26.71 24.37 12.04
CA LEU A 97 -26.86 25.79 12.36
C LEU A 97 -27.07 26.57 11.06
N GLN A 98 -28.12 27.39 11.03
CA GLN A 98 -28.37 28.34 9.94
C GLN A 98 -27.67 29.67 10.25
N VAL A 99 -26.91 30.16 9.29
CA VAL A 99 -26.16 31.42 9.34
C VAL A 99 -26.37 32.13 8.01
N GLU A 100 -26.84 33.37 8.06
CA GLU A 100 -27.15 34.17 6.86
C GLU A 100 -25.88 34.86 6.30
N PRO A 101 -25.90 35.33 5.03
CA PRO A 101 -24.78 36.06 4.45
C PRO A 101 -24.30 37.24 5.31
N ASP A 102 -22.98 37.41 5.40
CA ASP A 102 -22.30 38.41 6.23
C ASP A 102 -22.62 38.33 7.75
N GLU A 103 -23.23 37.28 8.30
CA GLU A 103 -23.35 37.10 9.76
C GLU A 103 -22.08 36.53 10.42
N LEU A 104 -21.26 35.76 9.69
CA LEU A 104 -20.01 35.19 10.18
C LEU A 104 -18.82 36.05 9.73
N ASP A 105 -17.94 36.43 10.67
CA ASP A 105 -16.76 37.26 10.38
C ASP A 105 -15.75 36.57 9.44
N LEU A 106 -15.62 35.24 9.48
CA LEU A 106 -14.87 34.46 8.48
C LEU A 106 -15.43 34.63 7.06
N ASP A 107 -16.76 34.54 6.87
CA ASP A 107 -17.37 34.63 5.54
C ASP A 107 -17.17 36.03 4.93
N ARG A 108 -17.25 37.08 5.76
CA ARG A 108 -16.88 38.46 5.37
C ARG A 108 -15.41 38.57 4.97
N PHE A 109 -14.52 37.96 5.77
CA PHE A 109 -13.09 37.98 5.53
C PHE A 109 -12.71 37.27 4.22
N GLU A 110 -13.25 36.08 3.97
CA GLU A 110 -12.99 35.32 2.74
C GLU A 110 -13.48 36.08 1.50
N ARG A 111 -14.64 36.76 1.59
CA ARG A 111 -15.13 37.67 0.54
C ARG A 111 -14.18 38.84 0.31
N LEU A 112 -13.76 39.56 1.34
CA LEU A 112 -12.87 40.73 1.21
C LEU A 112 -11.46 40.34 0.72
N LEU A 113 -10.95 39.17 1.11
CA LEU A 113 -9.72 38.58 0.58
C LEU A 113 -9.87 38.23 -0.91
N GLY A 114 -11.02 37.70 -1.32
CA GLY A 114 -11.37 37.46 -2.72
C GLY A 114 -11.42 38.76 -3.54
N GLU A 115 -12.09 39.79 -3.03
CA GLU A 115 -12.14 41.13 -3.65
C GLU A 115 -10.75 41.74 -3.80
N GLY A 116 -9.91 41.64 -2.77
CA GLY A 116 -8.52 42.14 -2.77
C GLY A 116 -7.63 41.43 -3.79
N ARG A 117 -7.66 40.09 -3.83
CA ARG A 117 -6.97 39.29 -4.86
C ARG A 117 -7.44 39.61 -6.26
N ALA A 118 -8.75 39.77 -6.45
CA ALA A 118 -9.32 40.12 -7.75
C ALA A 118 -8.96 41.55 -8.21
N ALA A 119 -8.79 42.50 -7.30
CA ALA A 119 -8.28 43.83 -7.61
C ALA A 119 -6.80 43.79 -8.01
N LEU A 120 -5.96 43.09 -7.24
CA LEU A 120 -4.53 42.92 -7.53
C LEU A 120 -4.30 42.24 -8.89
N ALA A 121 -5.09 41.21 -9.21
CA ALA A 121 -5.04 40.52 -10.51
C ALA A 121 -5.46 41.38 -11.72
N ARG A 122 -6.12 42.53 -11.49
CA ARG A 122 -6.43 43.54 -12.53
C ARG A 122 -5.46 44.73 -12.53
N GLY A 123 -4.43 44.71 -11.69
CA GLY A 123 -3.49 45.83 -11.51
C GLY A 123 -3.98 46.95 -10.60
N ASP A 124 -5.20 46.85 -10.04
CA ASP A 124 -5.75 47.83 -9.09
C ASP A 124 -5.21 47.55 -7.68
N ALA A 125 -3.93 47.87 -7.49
CA ALA A 125 -3.23 47.69 -6.23
C ALA A 125 -3.78 48.59 -5.11
N ALA A 126 -4.36 49.76 -5.45
CA ALA A 126 -4.96 50.67 -4.48
C ALA A 126 -6.23 50.07 -3.85
N LEU A 127 -7.15 49.56 -4.67
CA LEU A 127 -8.33 48.83 -4.18
C LEU A 127 -7.95 47.53 -3.46
N ALA A 128 -6.91 46.84 -3.93
CA ALA A 128 -6.40 45.64 -3.26
C ALA A 128 -5.92 45.94 -1.83
N VAL A 129 -5.09 46.97 -1.63
CA VAL A 129 -4.64 47.39 -0.29
C VAL A 129 -5.81 47.80 0.60
N ALA A 130 -6.83 48.48 0.06
CA ALA A 130 -8.04 48.83 0.80
C ALA A 130 -8.78 47.57 1.27
N ARG A 131 -9.14 46.65 0.36
CA ARG A 131 -9.90 45.45 0.69
C ARG A 131 -9.17 44.46 1.59
N LEU A 132 -7.85 44.35 1.44
CA LEU A 132 -7.04 43.49 2.30
C LEU A 132 -6.85 44.12 3.69
N ARG A 133 -6.84 45.46 3.81
CA ARG A 133 -6.93 46.15 5.11
C ARG A 133 -8.29 45.94 5.77
N ASP A 134 -9.38 46.08 5.02
CA ASP A 134 -10.75 45.83 5.50
C ASP A 134 -10.84 44.39 6.04
N ALA A 135 -10.34 43.39 5.29
CA ALA A 135 -10.27 42.00 5.70
C ALA A 135 -9.46 41.81 6.99
N LEU A 136 -8.21 42.27 7.02
CA LEU A 136 -7.32 42.09 8.17
C LEU A 136 -7.83 42.81 9.43
N SER A 137 -8.63 43.87 9.29
CA SER A 137 -9.27 44.57 10.41
C SER A 137 -10.32 43.75 11.17
N LEU A 138 -10.83 42.66 10.57
CA LEU A 138 -11.77 41.75 11.24
C LEU A 138 -11.10 40.91 12.34
N TRP A 139 -9.77 40.79 12.33
CA TRP A 139 -9.02 39.94 13.26
C TRP A 139 -8.77 40.62 14.62
N ARG A 140 -9.22 39.97 15.70
CA ARG A 140 -9.22 40.51 17.07
C ARG A 140 -8.26 39.79 18.02
N GLY A 141 -7.38 38.94 17.50
CA GLY A 141 -6.47 38.07 18.24
C GLY A 141 -6.30 36.72 17.54
N PRO A 142 -5.74 35.70 18.22
CA PRO A 142 -5.72 34.33 17.71
C PRO A 142 -7.14 33.77 17.56
N PRO A 143 -7.44 33.04 16.46
CA PRO A 143 -8.78 32.55 16.17
C PRO A 143 -9.26 31.48 17.16
N LEU A 144 -10.58 31.47 17.40
CA LEU A 144 -11.27 30.57 18.35
C LEU A 144 -10.80 30.68 19.82
N THR A 145 -10.13 31.77 20.21
CA THR A 145 -9.63 31.96 21.57
C THR A 145 -10.75 31.86 22.61
N GLY A 146 -10.53 31.07 23.67
CA GLY A 146 -11.47 30.90 24.79
C GLY A 146 -12.58 29.87 24.56
N VAL A 147 -12.46 29.02 23.55
CA VAL A 147 -13.20 27.74 23.42
C VAL A 147 -12.36 26.61 24.07
N SER A 148 -12.88 25.40 24.27
CA SER A 148 -12.08 24.31 24.86
C SER A 148 -11.03 23.73 23.91
N GLU A 149 -9.97 23.19 24.52
CA GLU A 149 -8.82 22.48 23.94
C GLU A 149 -9.19 21.12 23.32
N ALA A 150 -10.15 21.11 22.38
CA ALA A 150 -10.46 19.94 21.55
C ALA A 150 -9.56 19.96 20.31
N ARG A 151 -8.92 18.83 19.97
CA ARG A 151 -7.84 18.75 18.96
C ARG A 151 -8.26 19.22 17.56
N PHE A 152 -9.55 19.12 17.23
CA PHE A 152 -10.12 19.69 16.00
C PHE A 152 -10.12 21.23 15.98
N LEU A 153 -10.43 21.88 17.10
CA LEU A 153 -10.48 23.35 17.18
C LEU A 153 -9.08 23.96 17.15
N GLU A 154 -8.06 23.24 17.64
CA GLU A 154 -6.65 23.60 17.45
C GLU A 154 -6.26 23.58 15.96
N GLN A 155 -6.67 22.55 15.22
CA GLN A 155 -6.40 22.41 13.79
C GLN A 155 -7.09 23.50 12.96
N GLU A 156 -8.34 23.82 13.28
CA GLU A 156 -9.08 24.91 12.62
C GLU A 156 -8.54 26.30 13.01
N SER A 157 -8.08 26.49 14.26
CA SER A 157 -7.38 27.71 14.68
C SER A 157 -6.09 27.90 13.87
N ALA A 158 -5.26 26.86 13.72
CA ALA A 158 -4.06 26.90 12.89
C ALA A 158 -4.35 27.13 11.39
N ARG A 159 -5.41 26.52 10.84
CA ARG A 159 -5.89 26.77 9.46
C ARG A 159 -6.29 28.24 9.26
N LEU A 160 -6.90 28.84 10.27
CA LEU A 160 -7.32 30.24 10.25
C LEU A 160 -6.13 31.19 10.34
N ASP A 161 -5.14 30.96 11.20
CA ASP A 161 -3.93 31.80 11.23
C ASP A 161 -3.09 31.69 9.93
N GLU A 162 -3.03 30.51 9.30
CA GLU A 162 -2.43 30.35 7.95
C GLU A 162 -3.17 31.19 6.88
N LEU A 163 -4.50 31.25 6.97
CA LEU A 163 -5.32 32.07 6.08
C LEU A 163 -5.12 33.58 6.33
N ARG A 164 -4.96 33.99 7.59
CA ARG A 164 -4.59 35.36 8.00
C ARG A 164 -3.23 35.78 7.44
N LEU A 165 -2.23 34.90 7.60
CA LEU A 165 -0.88 35.08 7.08
C LEU A 165 -0.92 35.26 5.56
N SER A 166 -1.68 34.42 4.85
CA SER A 166 -1.87 34.55 3.40
C SER A 166 -2.44 35.92 3.00
N ALA A 167 -3.43 36.45 3.71
CA ALA A 167 -3.98 37.78 3.43
C ALA A 167 -2.97 38.92 3.68
N ARG A 168 -2.09 38.78 4.67
CA ARG A 168 -0.97 39.72 4.91
C ARG A 168 0.04 39.70 3.77
N GLU A 169 0.37 38.51 3.25
CA GLU A 169 1.23 38.36 2.06
C GLU A 169 0.62 38.99 0.79
N GLU A 170 -0.70 38.89 0.58
CA GLU A 170 -1.37 39.61 -0.52
C GLU A 170 -1.35 41.14 -0.30
N GLN A 171 -1.51 41.61 0.95
CA GLN A 171 -1.52 43.04 1.26
C GLN A 171 -0.15 43.67 0.99
N ILE A 172 0.90 43.01 1.44
CA ILE A 172 2.30 43.38 1.18
C ILE A 172 2.58 43.37 -0.32
N GLU A 173 2.06 42.39 -1.08
CA GLU A 173 2.23 42.37 -2.54
C GLU A 173 1.57 43.58 -3.22
N ALA A 174 0.37 43.96 -2.78
CA ALA A 174 -0.32 45.15 -3.28
C ALA A 174 0.40 46.45 -2.88
N GLN A 175 0.98 46.53 -1.68
CA GLN A 175 1.79 47.69 -1.27
C GLN A 175 3.12 47.76 -2.05
N LEU A 176 3.75 46.61 -2.35
CA LEU A 176 4.94 46.52 -3.22
C LEU A 176 4.63 46.93 -4.67
N ALA A 177 3.44 46.62 -5.18
CA ALA A 177 2.97 47.10 -6.48
C ALA A 177 2.78 48.63 -6.50
N LEU A 178 2.32 49.24 -5.39
CA LEU A 178 2.27 50.69 -5.18
C LEU A 178 3.64 51.34 -4.86
N GLY A 179 4.76 50.64 -5.08
CA GLY A 179 6.11 51.16 -4.86
C GLY A 179 6.55 51.29 -3.41
N LYS A 180 5.72 50.94 -2.42
CA LYS A 180 5.96 51.15 -0.97
C LYS A 180 7.01 50.22 -0.34
N GLY A 181 7.86 49.57 -1.14
CA GLY A 181 8.85 48.59 -0.67
C GLY A 181 9.71 49.05 0.52
N PRO A 182 10.32 50.25 0.48
CA PRO A 182 11.12 50.75 1.60
C PRO A 182 10.36 50.92 2.93
N GLU A 183 9.04 51.18 2.88
CA GLU A 183 8.19 51.33 4.07
C GLU A 183 7.90 49.98 4.78
N LEU A 184 8.13 48.86 4.09
CA LEU A 184 7.69 47.51 4.53
C LEU A 184 8.83 46.63 5.07
N VAL A 185 10.09 47.10 5.02
CA VAL A 185 11.25 46.26 5.30
C VAL A 185 11.21 45.69 6.72
N ASP A 186 10.95 46.51 7.74
CA ASP A 186 10.93 46.09 9.14
C ASP A 186 9.80 45.06 9.43
N GLU A 187 8.64 45.24 8.78
CA GLU A 187 7.51 44.29 8.86
C GLU A 187 7.87 42.95 8.18
N LEU A 188 8.54 43.00 7.04
CA LEU A 188 8.98 41.82 6.30
C LEU A 188 10.14 41.09 6.99
N GLU A 189 11.08 41.81 7.61
CA GLU A 189 12.12 41.22 8.46
C GLU A 189 11.51 40.51 9.68
N ALA A 190 10.46 41.05 10.28
CA ALA A 190 9.71 40.38 11.34
C ALA A 190 9.00 39.12 10.81
N LEU A 191 8.31 39.21 9.67
CA LEU A 191 7.55 38.10 9.09
C LEU A 191 8.46 36.93 8.64
N VAL A 192 9.64 37.22 8.10
CA VAL A 192 10.67 36.21 7.76
C VAL A 192 11.32 35.61 9.01
N ARG A 193 11.33 36.33 10.14
CA ARG A 193 11.84 35.83 11.43
C ARG A 193 10.82 34.94 12.15
N GLU A 194 9.54 35.25 12.01
CA GLU A 194 8.39 34.49 12.54
C GLU A 194 8.10 33.22 11.72
N HIS A 195 8.27 33.28 10.39
CA HIS A 195 8.03 32.16 9.48
C HIS A 195 9.27 31.81 8.62
N PRO A 196 10.40 31.38 9.24
CA PRO A 196 11.71 31.28 8.58
C PRO A 196 11.83 30.23 7.47
N LEU A 197 10.85 29.34 7.33
CA LEU A 197 10.78 28.32 6.27
C LEU A 197 9.78 28.68 5.16
N ARG A 198 9.18 29.87 5.19
CA ARG A 198 8.20 30.34 4.20
C ARG A 198 8.88 31.26 3.19
N GLU A 199 8.91 30.85 1.92
CA GLU A 199 9.66 31.57 0.88
C GLU A 199 9.01 32.89 0.44
N ARG A 200 7.68 33.02 0.48
CA ARG A 200 6.98 34.20 -0.05
C ARG A 200 7.33 35.51 0.70
N PRO A 201 7.40 35.55 2.05
CA PRO A 201 7.92 36.71 2.76
C PRO A 201 9.38 37.01 2.44
N ALA A 202 10.24 36.00 2.21
CA ALA A 202 11.63 36.21 1.81
C ALA A 202 11.75 36.84 0.41
N VAL A 203 10.95 36.38 -0.57
CA VAL A 203 10.84 36.98 -1.91
C VAL A 203 10.36 38.44 -1.82
N GLN A 204 9.40 38.74 -0.95
CA GLN A 204 8.89 40.09 -0.75
C GLN A 204 9.92 41.00 -0.05
N LEU A 205 10.61 40.50 0.98
CA LEU A 205 11.70 41.20 1.67
C LEU A 205 12.87 41.52 0.71
N MET A 206 13.25 40.57 -0.14
CA MET A 206 14.30 40.77 -1.14
C MET A 206 13.93 41.86 -2.17
N ARG A 207 12.66 41.92 -2.62
CA ARG A 207 12.18 42.98 -3.52
C ARG A 207 12.12 44.34 -2.81
N ALA A 208 11.72 44.38 -1.55
CA ALA A 208 11.72 45.58 -0.72
C ALA A 208 13.14 46.14 -0.53
N LEU A 209 14.08 45.29 -0.11
CA LEU A 209 15.49 45.62 0.08
C LEU A 209 16.16 46.07 -1.22
N TYR A 210 15.96 45.35 -2.33
CA TYR A 210 16.53 45.74 -3.63
C TYR A 210 16.06 47.14 -4.07
N ARG A 211 14.75 47.41 -4.00
CA ARG A 211 14.16 48.73 -4.32
C ARG A 211 14.54 49.84 -3.33
N ALA A 212 15.04 49.48 -2.15
CA ALA A 212 15.66 50.41 -1.19
C ALA A 212 17.18 50.59 -1.41
N GLY A 213 17.76 50.06 -2.50
CA GLY A 213 19.20 50.08 -2.78
C GLY A 213 20.03 49.09 -1.95
N ARG A 214 19.40 48.33 -1.03
CA ARG A 214 20.03 47.37 -0.10
C ARG A 214 20.29 46.01 -0.78
N GLN A 215 20.89 46.01 -1.98
CA GLN A 215 21.11 44.82 -2.81
C GLN A 215 21.88 43.70 -2.07
N ALA A 216 22.93 44.05 -1.33
CA ALA A 216 23.73 43.08 -0.58
C ALA A 216 22.91 42.35 0.50
N GLU A 217 21.95 43.03 1.11
CA GLU A 217 21.09 42.47 2.15
C GLU A 217 19.98 41.61 1.54
N ALA A 218 19.45 41.97 0.37
CA ALA A 218 18.55 41.08 -0.38
C ALA A 218 19.23 39.74 -0.72
N LEU A 219 20.49 39.75 -1.17
CA LEU A 219 21.25 38.52 -1.42
C LEU A 219 21.61 37.78 -0.12
N ALA A 220 21.78 38.48 1.00
CA ALA A 220 21.94 37.85 2.31
C ALA A 220 20.66 37.14 2.80
N VAL A 221 19.48 37.72 2.56
CA VAL A 221 18.18 37.08 2.83
C VAL A 221 18.02 35.80 2.03
N TYR A 222 18.30 35.83 0.71
CA TYR A 222 18.30 34.62 -0.12
C TYR A 222 19.15 33.51 0.48
N LYS A 223 20.39 33.82 0.84
CA LYS A 223 21.31 32.83 1.40
C LYS A 223 20.79 32.28 2.73
N GLN A 224 20.33 33.13 3.65
CA GLN A 224 19.81 32.68 4.95
C GLN A 224 18.57 31.79 4.81
N THR A 225 17.65 32.11 3.90
CA THR A 225 16.49 31.26 3.61
C THR A 225 16.93 29.96 2.95
N ARG A 226 17.84 29.99 1.97
CA ARG A 226 18.38 28.79 1.33
C ARG A 226 19.05 27.85 2.34
N ASP A 227 19.95 28.36 3.15
CA ASP A 227 20.72 27.54 4.09
C ASP A 227 19.75 26.87 5.10
N ARG A 228 18.71 27.57 5.58
CA ARG A 228 17.64 26.97 6.41
C ARG A 228 16.79 25.92 5.69
N LEU A 229 16.38 26.16 4.43
CA LEU A 229 15.59 25.19 3.66
C LEU A 229 16.39 23.90 3.42
N VAL A 230 17.69 24.01 3.19
CA VAL A 230 18.60 22.87 3.03
C VAL A 230 18.82 22.15 4.38
N ASP A 231 19.10 22.86 5.46
CA ASP A 231 19.42 22.26 6.77
C ASP A 231 18.19 21.68 7.51
N GLU A 232 17.04 22.35 7.45
CA GLU A 232 15.83 21.94 8.21
C GLU A 232 14.91 21.02 7.41
N LEU A 233 14.71 21.31 6.11
CA LEU A 233 13.77 20.59 5.24
C LEU A 233 14.45 19.66 4.23
N GLY A 234 15.75 19.85 3.93
CA GLY A 234 16.47 19.07 2.94
C GLY A 234 16.13 19.45 1.49
N ILE A 235 15.60 20.66 1.25
CA ILE A 235 15.16 21.12 -0.06
C ILE A 235 15.93 22.37 -0.50
N GLU A 236 16.24 22.45 -1.79
CA GLU A 236 16.72 23.69 -2.42
C GLU A 236 15.56 24.69 -2.61
N PRO A 237 15.81 26.01 -2.65
CA PRO A 237 14.77 27.03 -2.81
C PRO A 237 13.88 26.85 -4.03
N GLY A 238 12.64 27.31 -3.90
CA GLY A 238 11.65 27.38 -4.96
C GLY A 238 12.02 28.33 -6.09
N ARG A 239 11.27 28.22 -7.18
CA ARG A 239 11.54 28.93 -8.44
C ARG A 239 11.58 30.45 -8.26
N ALA A 240 10.59 31.04 -7.59
CA ALA A 240 10.47 32.50 -7.45
C ALA A 240 11.64 33.13 -6.67
N LEU A 241 12.16 32.42 -5.66
CA LEU A 241 13.28 32.89 -4.84
C LEU A 241 14.61 32.85 -5.62
N LYS A 242 14.82 31.82 -6.46
CA LYS A 242 15.95 31.71 -7.39
C LYS A 242 15.88 32.69 -8.57
N GLU A 243 14.70 32.88 -9.16
CA GLU A 243 14.53 33.83 -10.27
C GLU A 243 14.77 35.27 -9.78
N LEU A 244 14.37 35.59 -8.55
CA LEU A 244 14.66 36.89 -7.94
C LEU A 244 16.15 37.07 -7.62
N GLU A 245 16.85 36.05 -7.08
CA GLU A 245 18.32 36.09 -6.93
C GLU A 245 18.99 36.44 -8.28
N GLN A 246 18.64 35.71 -9.35
CA GLN A 246 19.22 35.92 -10.67
C GLN A 246 18.84 37.29 -11.28
N ALA A 247 17.61 37.77 -11.08
CA ALA A 247 17.21 39.10 -11.52
C ALA A 247 18.00 40.20 -10.80
N ILE A 248 18.19 40.08 -9.48
CA ILE A 248 18.99 41.01 -8.67
C ILE A 248 20.46 40.99 -9.11
N LEU A 249 21.04 39.81 -9.33
CA LEU A 249 22.43 39.66 -9.81
C LEU A 249 22.66 40.23 -11.21
N ARG A 250 21.61 40.29 -12.05
CA ARG A 250 21.65 40.88 -13.41
C ARG A 250 21.23 42.35 -13.46
N GLN A 251 20.80 42.95 -12.34
CA GLN A 251 20.16 44.27 -12.29
C GLN A 251 19.01 44.41 -13.28
N ASP A 252 18.13 43.40 -13.29
CA ASP A 252 17.04 43.24 -14.26
C ASP A 252 16.03 44.42 -14.18
N PRO A 253 15.82 45.21 -15.25
CA PRO A 253 14.94 46.38 -15.21
C PRO A 253 13.48 46.07 -14.82
N ALA A 254 13.03 44.82 -14.95
CA ALA A 254 11.72 44.38 -14.50
C ALA A 254 11.55 44.36 -12.96
N LEU A 255 12.63 44.58 -12.19
CA LEU A 255 12.56 44.72 -10.74
C LEU A 255 12.13 46.11 -10.28
N GLU A 256 12.31 47.15 -11.09
CA GLU A 256 11.91 48.51 -10.73
C GLU A 256 10.39 48.68 -10.68
N PRO A 257 9.86 49.72 -10.01
CA PRO A 257 8.45 50.09 -10.13
C PRO A 257 8.11 50.51 -11.56
N ALA A 258 6.96 50.07 -12.08
CA ALA A 258 6.44 50.60 -13.33
C ALA A 258 6.06 52.08 -13.13
N ALA A 259 6.76 52.99 -13.80
CA ALA A 259 6.51 54.42 -13.70
C ALA A 259 5.10 54.78 -14.22
N GLU A 260 4.41 55.70 -13.52
CA GLU A 260 3.04 56.10 -13.84
C GLU A 260 2.95 56.73 -15.24
N THR A 261 2.16 56.12 -16.12
CA THR A 261 2.04 56.52 -17.53
C THR A 261 1.10 57.72 -17.71
N SER A 262 1.66 58.92 -17.78
CA SER A 262 0.97 60.04 -18.44
C SER A 262 0.85 59.78 -19.96
N PRO A 263 -0.30 60.04 -20.59
CA PRO A 263 -0.55 59.63 -21.98
C PRO A 263 0.12 60.53 -23.01
N SER A 264 0.57 59.93 -24.13
CA SER A 264 1.07 60.63 -25.32
C SER A 264 0.50 59.97 -26.60
N PRO A 265 0.11 60.72 -27.65
CA PRO A 265 -0.80 60.20 -28.68
C PRO A 265 -0.14 59.72 -29.99
N ALA A 266 -0.82 58.73 -30.61
CA ALA A 266 -0.93 58.44 -32.05
C ALA A 266 0.25 57.84 -32.85
N GLN A 267 -0.15 56.94 -33.76
CA GLN A 267 0.58 56.26 -34.86
C GLN A 267 0.66 57.19 -36.12
N PRO A 268 1.36 56.87 -37.26
CA PRO A 268 1.66 55.53 -37.81
C PRO A 268 2.96 55.30 -38.63
N THR A 269 3.09 54.06 -39.12
CA THR A 269 4.03 53.48 -40.12
C THR A 269 3.44 53.49 -41.56
N PRO A 270 4.07 52.92 -42.63
CA PRO A 270 5.50 52.72 -43.02
C PRO A 270 5.83 53.07 -44.51
N ALA A 271 7.10 53.00 -44.98
CA ALA A 271 7.48 52.51 -46.35
C ALA A 271 9.01 52.42 -46.69
N ARG A 272 9.35 51.37 -47.47
CA ARG A 272 10.52 50.99 -48.34
C ARG A 272 11.69 51.94 -48.72
N GLU A 273 12.91 51.36 -48.74
CA GLU A 273 13.89 51.07 -49.86
C GLU A 273 13.97 51.96 -51.15
N PRO A 274 15.04 51.91 -52.01
CA PRO A 274 16.20 50.95 -52.13
C PRO A 274 17.63 51.53 -52.43
N HIS A 275 18.70 50.70 -52.48
CA HIS A 275 19.59 50.41 -53.67
C HIS A 275 20.93 49.65 -53.38
N HIS A 276 21.83 49.54 -54.38
CA HIS A 276 22.86 48.49 -54.63
C HIS A 276 24.07 49.08 -55.43
N PRO A 277 25.12 48.33 -55.87
CA PRO A 277 25.90 47.20 -55.31
C PRO A 277 27.45 47.32 -55.56
N GLY A 278 28.25 46.26 -55.33
CA GLY A 278 29.65 46.14 -55.81
C GLY A 278 30.18 44.69 -55.88
N ARG A 279 31.08 44.36 -56.83
CA ARG A 279 31.55 42.97 -57.13
C ARG A 279 32.98 42.87 -57.71
N SER A 280 33.74 41.83 -57.35
CA SER A 280 34.84 41.17 -58.11
C SER A 280 35.22 39.85 -57.38
N THR A 281 35.19 38.62 -57.92
CA THR A 281 36.04 37.94 -58.95
C THR A 281 37.54 37.88 -58.61
N ARG A 282 38.33 36.81 -58.84
CA ARG A 282 38.23 35.47 -59.54
C ARG A 282 39.37 34.55 -58.99
N THR A 283 39.61 33.23 -59.23
CA THR A 283 39.13 32.13 -60.11
C THR A 283 39.38 30.74 -59.41
N MET A 284 39.06 29.60 -60.05
CA MET A 284 39.36 28.20 -59.67
C MET A 284 40.59 27.62 -60.42
N VAL A 285 41.21 26.55 -59.90
CA VAL A 285 41.90 25.48 -60.68
C VAL A 285 41.66 24.12 -60.01
N LEU A 286 41.50 23.04 -60.79
CA LEU A 286 41.44 21.65 -60.36
C LEU A 286 42.49 20.81 -61.11
N THR A 287 43.09 19.82 -60.43
CA THR A 287 43.59 18.57 -61.03
C THR A 287 43.47 17.43 -60.01
N ALA A 288 43.35 16.19 -60.48
CA ALA A 288 43.19 14.99 -59.67
C ALA A 288 43.95 13.81 -60.29
N VAL A 289 44.19 12.75 -59.52
CA VAL A 289 44.18 11.31 -59.91
C VAL A 289 44.39 10.46 -58.64
N SER A 290 44.10 9.15 -58.73
CA SER A 290 43.66 8.31 -57.61
C SER A 290 44.65 7.21 -57.17
N ALA A 291 44.32 6.60 -56.03
CA ALA A 291 44.31 5.16 -55.75
C ALA A 291 45.44 4.49 -54.91
N ILE A 292 45.01 4.07 -53.70
CA ILE A 292 45.14 2.71 -53.12
C ILE A 292 46.52 2.26 -52.54
N ALA A 293 46.38 1.48 -51.45
CA ALA A 293 47.37 0.68 -50.71
C ALA A 293 48.26 1.38 -49.65
N ILE A 294 48.57 0.76 -48.49
CA ILE A 294 47.81 0.02 -47.44
C ILE A 294 48.80 -0.32 -46.30
N ALA A 295 48.30 -0.56 -45.08
CA ALA A 295 49.00 -1.24 -43.96
C ALA A 295 50.40 -0.73 -43.53
N ALA A 296 50.42 0.34 -42.73
CA ALA A 296 51.43 0.52 -41.67
C ALA A 296 50.88 1.37 -40.51
N ALA A 297 50.53 2.64 -40.80
CA ALA A 297 50.17 3.64 -39.77
C ALA A 297 48.86 3.34 -39.02
N ALA A 298 47.93 2.56 -39.60
CA ALA A 298 46.61 2.31 -39.01
C ALA A 298 46.66 1.55 -37.68
N LEU A 299 47.67 0.70 -37.44
CA LEU A 299 47.76 -0.10 -36.22
C LEU A 299 48.18 0.71 -34.98
N ILE A 300 48.92 1.81 -35.16
CA ILE A 300 49.34 2.67 -34.03
C ILE A 300 48.25 3.69 -33.68
N ALA A 301 47.54 4.23 -34.68
CA ALA A 301 46.40 5.13 -34.47
C ALA A 301 45.20 4.42 -33.78
N ILE A 302 45.04 3.12 -33.98
CA ILE A 302 44.00 2.31 -33.31
C ILE A 302 44.42 1.94 -31.87
N ALA A 303 45.72 1.79 -31.58
CA ALA A 303 46.20 1.45 -30.24
C ALA A 303 46.24 2.64 -29.25
N LEU A 304 46.17 3.89 -29.75
CA LEU A 304 46.28 5.11 -28.94
C LEU A 304 45.02 5.98 -28.94
N ASN A 305 43.93 5.55 -29.59
CA ASN A 305 42.63 6.23 -29.54
C ASN A 305 41.52 5.33 -28.94
N ASP A 306 41.89 4.25 -28.24
CA ASP A 306 40.98 3.54 -27.33
C ASP A 306 40.81 4.37 -26.04
N ASN A 307 40.09 5.48 -26.18
CA ASN A 307 39.50 6.21 -25.05
C ASN A 307 38.48 5.27 -24.41
N GLY A 308 38.95 4.45 -23.48
CA GLY A 308 38.35 3.19 -23.04
C GLY A 308 36.98 3.31 -22.37
N GLN A 309 35.95 3.64 -23.14
CA GLN A 309 34.54 3.58 -22.75
C GLN A 309 34.13 2.11 -22.62
N ARG A 310 34.51 1.49 -21.49
CA ARG A 310 33.95 0.22 -21.03
C ARG A 310 32.43 0.26 -21.20
N ARG A 311 31.91 -0.55 -22.12
CA ARG A 311 30.45 -0.74 -22.28
C ARG A 311 29.92 -1.49 -21.06
N VAL A 312 29.56 -0.74 -20.02
CA VAL A 312 28.89 -1.26 -18.84
C VAL A 312 27.69 -2.08 -19.29
N THR A 313 27.63 -3.32 -18.83
CA THR A 313 26.57 -4.27 -19.15
C THR A 313 26.01 -4.75 -17.82
N LEU A 314 24.73 -4.41 -17.56
CA LEU A 314 24.11 -4.73 -16.28
C LEU A 314 24.02 -6.24 -16.06
N VAL A 315 24.52 -6.67 -14.90
CA VAL A 315 24.16 -7.97 -14.31
C VAL A 315 22.76 -7.87 -13.69
N ALA A 316 22.12 -9.00 -13.43
CA ALA A 316 20.91 -9.03 -12.63
C ALA A 316 21.24 -8.69 -11.17
N ASP A 317 20.22 -8.27 -10.42
CA ASP A 317 20.28 -8.06 -8.98
C ASP A 317 21.32 -6.98 -8.58
N ALA A 318 21.20 -5.82 -9.24
CA ALA A 318 22.20 -4.75 -9.27
C ALA A 318 21.58 -3.33 -9.32
N VAL A 319 22.42 -2.30 -9.14
CA VAL A 319 22.08 -0.89 -9.42
C VAL A 319 22.97 -0.35 -10.54
N GLY A 320 22.35 0.13 -11.61
CA GLY A 320 23.02 0.87 -12.69
C GLY A 320 22.98 2.37 -12.45
N VAL A 321 24.05 3.07 -12.85
CA VAL A 321 24.16 4.53 -12.72
C VAL A 321 24.20 5.19 -14.08
N VAL A 322 23.30 6.14 -14.29
CA VAL A 322 23.16 6.92 -15.52
C VAL A 322 23.63 8.34 -15.27
N ARG A 323 24.58 8.79 -16.09
CA ARG A 323 25.16 10.15 -16.12
C ARG A 323 25.22 10.61 -17.58
N ASP A 324 24.96 11.89 -17.84
CA ASP A 324 24.83 12.46 -19.19
C ASP A 324 23.83 11.70 -20.11
N GLY A 325 22.87 11.03 -19.47
CA GLY A 325 21.92 10.11 -20.07
C GLY A 325 22.57 8.90 -20.76
N ARG A 326 23.66 8.34 -20.22
CA ARG A 326 24.26 7.06 -20.62
C ARG A 326 24.50 6.22 -19.37
N LEU A 327 24.38 4.89 -19.47
CA LEU A 327 24.82 3.99 -18.40
C LEU A 327 26.34 4.12 -18.25
N ALA A 328 26.78 4.64 -17.10
CA ALA A 328 28.15 5.03 -16.82
C ALA A 328 28.88 4.05 -15.90
N ASP A 329 28.16 3.41 -14.97
CA ASP A 329 28.71 2.42 -14.03
C ASP A 329 27.61 1.49 -13.45
N GLN A 330 27.99 0.49 -12.65
CA GLN A 330 27.08 -0.40 -11.92
C GLN A 330 27.67 -0.91 -10.59
N ALA A 331 26.79 -1.33 -9.67
CA ALA A 331 27.14 -2.18 -8.54
C ALA A 331 26.23 -3.40 -8.44
N ASP A 332 26.83 -4.57 -8.32
CA ASP A 332 26.16 -5.82 -7.92
C ASP A 332 25.75 -5.72 -6.44
N VAL A 333 24.48 -5.98 -6.12
CA VAL A 333 24.00 -6.00 -4.72
C VAL A 333 23.68 -7.42 -4.22
N GLY A 334 23.80 -8.43 -5.09
CA GLY A 334 23.64 -9.86 -4.75
C GLY A 334 22.25 -10.30 -4.33
N VAL A 335 21.25 -9.41 -4.34
CA VAL A 335 19.87 -9.63 -3.87
C VAL A 335 18.89 -8.90 -4.79
N ALA A 336 17.71 -9.49 -5.03
CA ALA A 336 16.69 -8.89 -5.88
C ALA A 336 16.21 -7.53 -5.31
N PRO A 337 16.39 -6.40 -6.03
CA PRO A 337 15.98 -5.09 -5.53
C PRO A 337 14.46 -4.92 -5.61
N ALA A 338 13.84 -4.49 -4.52
CA ALA A 338 12.44 -4.08 -4.48
C ALA A 338 12.29 -2.56 -4.68
N ALA A 339 13.07 -1.77 -3.94
CA ALA A 339 13.04 -0.30 -4.02
C ALA A 339 14.43 0.31 -3.80
N VAL A 340 14.62 1.54 -4.31
CA VAL A 340 15.87 2.30 -4.19
C VAL A 340 15.60 3.76 -3.84
N ALA A 341 16.38 4.32 -2.91
CA ALA A 341 16.37 5.74 -2.57
C ALA A 341 17.79 6.27 -2.37
N ALA A 342 18.01 7.53 -2.72
CA ALA A 342 19.27 8.23 -2.51
C ALA A 342 19.15 9.26 -1.37
N GLY A 343 20.21 9.42 -0.57
CA GLY A 343 20.25 10.42 0.49
C GLY A 343 21.22 10.06 1.61
N ALA A 344 21.51 11.02 2.50
CA ALA A 344 22.49 10.86 3.59
C ALA A 344 23.90 10.39 3.11
N GLY A 345 24.32 10.82 1.92
CA GLY A 345 25.62 10.47 1.33
C GLY A 345 25.74 9.00 0.93
N ALA A 346 24.65 8.39 0.45
CA ALA A 346 24.58 6.98 0.06
C ALA A 346 23.37 6.69 -0.84
N ILE A 347 23.42 5.52 -1.50
CA ILE A 347 22.28 4.89 -2.15
C ILE A 347 21.83 3.71 -1.30
N TRP A 348 20.53 3.57 -1.09
CA TRP A 348 19.93 2.58 -0.20
C TRP A 348 18.96 1.69 -1.00
N ILE A 349 19.18 0.38 -0.96
CA ILE A 349 18.43 -0.61 -1.72
C ILE A 349 17.71 -1.54 -0.75
N ALA A 350 16.38 -1.59 -0.82
CA ALA A 350 15.59 -2.61 -0.14
C ALA A 350 15.64 -3.92 -0.95
N GLY A 351 16.13 -5.00 -0.34
CA GLY A 351 16.12 -6.35 -0.92
C GLY A 351 15.06 -7.20 -0.26
N SER A 352 13.88 -7.34 -0.88
CA SER A 352 12.71 -8.04 -0.32
C SER A 352 13.09 -9.45 0.12
N ASP A 353 13.63 -10.24 -0.80
CA ASP A 353 14.02 -11.65 -0.64
C ASP A 353 15.29 -11.86 0.22
N ALA A 354 15.77 -10.82 0.88
CA ALA A 354 16.91 -10.85 1.80
C ALA A 354 16.61 -10.15 3.14
N ASN A 355 15.37 -9.70 3.37
CA ASN A 355 14.90 -9.03 4.60
C ASN A 355 15.89 -7.96 5.11
N SER A 356 16.47 -7.18 4.19
CA SER A 356 17.58 -6.27 4.49
C SER A 356 17.64 -5.06 3.54
N VAL A 357 18.37 -4.03 3.97
CA VAL A 357 18.77 -2.88 3.16
C VAL A 357 20.28 -2.88 2.92
N THR A 358 20.68 -2.84 1.66
CA THR A 358 22.08 -2.66 1.25
C THR A 358 22.35 -1.17 1.03
N ARG A 359 23.43 -0.68 1.65
CA ARG A 359 23.94 0.69 1.51
C ARG A 359 25.14 0.70 0.56
N LEU A 360 25.07 1.49 -0.49
CA LEU A 360 26.19 1.79 -1.38
C LEU A 360 26.74 3.20 -1.12
N ASP A 361 28.01 3.38 -1.42
CA ASP A 361 28.63 4.71 -1.60
C ASP A 361 28.03 5.43 -2.81
N ASP A 362 27.69 6.72 -2.69
CA ASP A 362 27.06 7.47 -3.80
C ASP A 362 28.03 7.87 -4.93
N LYS A 363 29.35 7.78 -4.67
CA LYS A 363 30.41 8.12 -5.63
C LYS A 363 31.09 6.87 -6.18
N THR A 364 31.47 5.92 -5.32
CA THR A 364 32.22 4.72 -5.71
C THR A 364 31.36 3.47 -5.90
N LEU A 365 30.07 3.53 -5.57
CA LEU A 365 29.10 2.43 -5.62
C LEU A 365 29.48 1.18 -4.80
N GLY A 366 30.56 1.24 -4.03
CA GLY A 366 30.99 0.13 -3.19
C GLY A 366 29.98 -0.14 -2.07
N VAL A 367 29.63 -1.42 -1.87
CA VAL A 367 28.82 -1.87 -0.73
C VAL A 367 29.52 -1.46 0.57
N ARG A 368 28.84 -0.64 1.37
CA ARG A 368 29.33 -0.16 2.67
C ARG A 368 28.78 -0.99 3.83
N GLN A 369 27.53 -1.45 3.73
CA GLN A 369 26.85 -2.24 4.76
C GLN A 369 25.63 -2.94 4.16
N THR A 370 25.28 -4.12 4.67
CA THR A 370 23.91 -4.67 4.59
C THR A 370 23.30 -4.70 5.99
N ILE A 371 22.08 -4.20 6.14
CA ILE A 371 21.40 -3.97 7.42
C ILE A 371 20.11 -4.81 7.45
N PRO A 372 19.92 -5.73 8.41
CA PRO A 372 18.66 -6.49 8.52
C PRO A 372 17.50 -5.56 8.93
N VAL A 373 16.31 -5.81 8.35
CA VAL A 373 15.05 -5.14 8.66
C VAL A 373 13.95 -6.19 8.90
N GLY A 374 12.67 -5.83 8.76
CA GLY A 374 11.56 -6.80 8.84
C GLY A 374 11.40 -7.63 7.56
N ASN A 375 10.35 -8.46 7.52
CA ASN A 375 10.09 -9.38 6.42
C ASN A 375 9.50 -8.68 5.18
N GLY A 376 10.06 -8.97 4.01
CA GLY A 376 9.66 -8.42 2.72
C GLY A 376 9.71 -6.88 2.64
N PRO A 377 10.88 -6.24 2.77
CA PRO A 377 11.01 -4.80 2.62
C PRO A 377 10.66 -4.34 1.19
N SER A 378 9.60 -3.53 1.11
CA SER A 378 8.87 -3.18 -0.13
C SER A 378 9.22 -1.79 -0.67
N GLY A 379 9.42 -0.82 0.22
CA GLY A 379 9.60 0.58 -0.11
C GLY A 379 10.63 1.25 0.82
N ILE A 380 11.29 2.29 0.32
CA ILE A 380 12.37 2.97 1.04
C ILE A 380 12.37 4.48 0.75
N ALA A 381 12.56 5.29 1.80
CA ALA A 381 12.66 6.75 1.71
C ALA A 381 13.75 7.28 2.65
N VAL A 382 14.41 8.38 2.27
CA VAL A 382 15.42 9.06 3.11
C VAL A 382 14.87 10.44 3.48
N GLY A 383 14.95 10.80 4.77
CA GLY A 383 14.34 12.04 5.26
C GLY A 383 14.66 12.33 6.73
N ARG A 384 14.78 13.62 7.07
CA ARG A 384 15.12 14.12 8.42
C ARG A 384 16.36 13.45 9.04
N GLY A 385 17.34 13.08 8.21
CA GLY A 385 18.58 12.42 8.65
C GLY A 385 18.44 10.92 8.99
N ALA A 386 17.30 10.30 8.69
CA ALA A 386 17.07 8.86 8.85
C ALA A 386 16.65 8.20 7.52
N VAL A 387 16.80 6.88 7.44
CA VAL A 387 16.30 6.05 6.33
C VAL A 387 15.12 5.23 6.84
N TRP A 388 14.02 5.21 6.10
CA TRP A 388 12.74 4.61 6.49
C TRP A 388 12.36 3.53 5.49
N VAL A 389 12.01 2.35 6.00
CA VAL A 389 11.82 1.13 5.20
C VAL A 389 10.50 0.48 5.58
N THR A 390 9.62 0.19 4.62
CA THR A 390 8.36 -0.53 4.87
C THR A 390 8.58 -2.03 4.78
N ASN A 391 8.24 -2.77 5.84
CA ASN A 391 8.32 -4.23 5.90
C ASN A 391 6.93 -4.80 5.57
N GLY A 392 6.70 -5.09 4.29
CA GLY A 392 5.37 -5.37 3.74
C GLY A 392 4.67 -6.57 4.37
N LEU A 393 5.43 -7.56 4.83
CA LEU A 393 4.87 -8.80 5.38
C LEU A 393 4.69 -8.76 6.91
N ASP A 394 5.27 -7.76 7.60
CA ASP A 394 5.15 -7.57 9.05
C ASP A 394 4.12 -6.49 9.44
N GLY A 395 3.77 -5.58 8.53
CA GLY A 395 2.95 -4.40 8.86
C GLY A 395 3.72 -3.33 9.64
N THR A 396 5.04 -3.22 9.45
CA THR A 396 5.91 -2.31 10.22
C THR A 396 6.76 -1.41 9.32
N VAL A 397 7.28 -0.32 9.92
CA VAL A 397 8.32 0.54 9.34
C VAL A 397 9.58 0.43 10.19
N SER A 398 10.71 0.08 9.58
CA SER A 398 12.02 0.16 10.22
C SER A 398 12.67 1.51 9.94
N ARG A 399 13.16 2.16 11.01
CA ARG A 399 13.91 3.41 10.98
C ARG A 399 15.39 3.10 11.19
N ILE A 400 16.21 3.39 10.20
CA ILE A 400 17.67 3.19 10.19
C ILE A 400 18.38 4.53 10.44
N ASP A 401 19.36 4.51 11.33
CA ASP A 401 20.33 5.59 11.50
C ASP A 401 21.47 5.42 10.47
N PRO A 402 21.67 6.37 9.53
CA PRO A 402 22.68 6.27 8.48
C PRO A 402 24.11 6.59 8.94
N LYS A 403 24.31 7.01 10.19
CA LYS A 403 25.64 7.10 10.83
C LYS A 403 25.96 5.81 11.59
N ALA A 404 24.98 5.28 12.34
CA ALA A 404 25.15 4.06 13.12
C ALA A 404 24.94 2.75 12.33
N ASN A 405 24.51 2.83 11.06
CA ASN A 405 24.34 1.69 10.14
C ASN A 405 23.45 0.56 10.71
N LYS A 406 22.40 0.91 11.46
CA LYS A 406 21.49 -0.04 12.12
C LYS A 406 20.07 0.49 12.20
N VAL A 407 19.10 -0.42 12.29
CA VAL A 407 17.75 -0.10 12.75
C VAL A 407 17.83 0.41 14.19
N VAL A 408 17.26 1.58 14.46
CA VAL A 408 17.17 2.17 15.81
C VAL A 408 15.76 2.07 16.40
N GLN A 409 14.75 1.82 15.55
CA GLN A 409 13.34 1.77 15.93
C GLN A 409 12.55 1.02 14.85
N THR A 410 11.52 0.27 15.27
CA THR A 410 10.53 -0.33 14.38
C THR A 410 9.14 0.06 14.89
N THR A 411 8.32 0.67 14.03
CA THR A 411 7.00 1.20 14.37
C THR A 411 5.93 0.39 13.64
N GLN A 412 4.87 -0.04 14.33
CA GLN A 412 3.72 -0.71 13.72
C GLN A 412 2.89 0.30 12.91
N VAL A 413 2.47 -0.09 11.71
CA VAL A 413 1.60 0.70 10.83
C VAL A 413 0.40 -0.15 10.38
N GLY A 414 -0.26 0.22 9.27
CA GLY A 414 -1.28 -0.61 8.65
C GLY A 414 -0.74 -1.91 8.05
N SER A 415 -1.65 -2.73 7.56
CA SER A 415 -1.35 -4.04 6.99
C SER A 415 -0.91 -3.92 5.53
N GLY A 416 0.17 -4.62 5.18
CA GLY A 416 0.73 -4.58 3.83
C GLY A 416 1.33 -3.22 3.41
N PRO A 417 2.22 -2.59 4.20
CA PRO A 417 2.85 -1.34 3.82
C PRO A 417 3.71 -1.55 2.56
N ALA A 418 3.30 -0.95 1.44
CA ALA A 418 3.85 -1.20 0.11
C ALA A 418 4.80 -0.09 -0.35
N ALA A 419 4.49 1.17 -0.02
CA ALA A 419 5.27 2.33 -0.43
C ALA A 419 5.36 3.38 0.68
N ILE A 420 6.41 4.20 0.62
CA ILE A 420 6.74 5.19 1.65
C ILE A 420 7.31 6.45 1.02
N ALA A 421 6.92 7.61 1.53
CA ALA A 421 7.43 8.92 1.13
C ALA A 421 7.73 9.79 2.35
N TYR A 422 8.84 10.52 2.31
CA TYR A 422 9.11 11.62 3.22
C TYR A 422 8.75 12.94 2.55
N GLY A 423 8.05 13.82 3.26
CA GLY A 423 7.70 15.16 2.76
C GLY A 423 6.60 15.82 3.59
N LEU A 424 6.42 17.13 3.42
CA LEU A 424 5.41 17.91 4.15
C LEU A 424 5.50 17.71 5.68
N GLY A 425 6.73 17.67 6.21
CA GLY A 425 7.02 17.52 7.64
C GLY A 425 6.76 16.12 8.21
N SER A 426 6.43 15.10 7.42
CA SER A 426 6.09 13.77 7.93
C SER A 426 6.59 12.62 7.05
N VAL A 427 6.56 11.41 7.61
CA VAL A 427 6.72 10.16 6.87
C VAL A 427 5.33 9.60 6.59
N TRP A 428 5.05 9.26 5.34
CA TRP A 428 3.75 8.79 4.86
C TRP A 428 3.90 7.39 4.25
N ILE A 429 3.03 6.46 4.67
CA ILE A 429 3.11 5.05 4.29
C ILE A 429 1.79 4.62 3.66
N ALA A 430 1.83 4.08 2.45
CA ALA A 430 0.67 3.46 1.81
C ALA A 430 0.58 1.98 2.21
N ASN A 431 -0.54 1.62 2.85
CA ASN A 431 -0.83 0.27 3.33
C ASN A 431 -1.81 -0.39 2.35
N ARG A 432 -1.32 -1.29 1.48
CA ARG A 432 -2.12 -1.92 0.44
C ARG A 432 -3.20 -2.84 1.01
N SER A 433 -2.85 -3.73 1.94
CA SER A 433 -3.77 -4.78 2.41
C SER A 433 -4.95 -4.26 3.22
N ASP A 434 -4.78 -3.15 3.96
CA ASP A 434 -5.89 -2.53 4.72
C ASP A 434 -6.44 -1.22 4.15
N GLN A 435 -5.93 -0.80 2.98
CA GLN A 435 -6.47 0.32 2.18
C GLN A 435 -6.41 1.66 2.93
N THR A 436 -5.26 1.93 3.57
CA THR A 436 -5.02 3.14 4.36
C THR A 436 -3.69 3.83 4.05
N VAL A 437 -3.53 5.07 4.53
CA VAL A 437 -2.22 5.74 4.68
C VAL A 437 -1.93 5.96 6.16
N SER A 438 -0.80 5.46 6.65
CA SER A 438 -0.28 5.80 7.99
C SER A 438 0.67 7.00 7.92
N ARG A 439 0.65 7.84 8.96
CA ARG A 439 1.55 8.99 9.14
C ARG A 439 2.42 8.78 10.38
N ILE A 440 3.72 9.04 10.25
CA ILE A 440 4.72 8.95 11.34
C ILE A 440 5.43 10.30 11.51
N GLU A 441 5.73 10.66 12.76
CA GLU A 441 6.58 11.80 13.13
C GLU A 441 8.07 11.48 12.89
N PRO A 442 8.77 12.16 11.97
CA PRO A 442 10.15 11.82 11.62
C PRO A 442 11.19 12.05 12.74
N ARG A 443 10.90 12.90 13.74
CA ARG A 443 11.81 13.15 14.87
C ARG A 443 11.82 11.99 15.87
N THR A 444 10.65 11.54 16.31
CA THR A 444 10.52 10.49 17.33
C THR A 444 10.30 9.09 16.74
N GLY A 445 9.77 8.99 15.52
CA GLY A 445 9.32 7.75 14.89
C GLY A 445 7.96 7.26 15.37
N ASP A 446 7.22 8.09 16.12
CA ASP A 446 5.90 7.76 16.63
C ASP A 446 4.83 7.76 15.54
N PHE A 447 3.87 6.85 15.66
CA PHE A 447 2.66 6.83 14.84
C PHE A 447 1.74 8.00 15.23
N LEU A 448 1.25 8.76 14.25
CA LEU A 448 0.42 9.96 14.47
C LEU A 448 -1.06 9.77 14.14
N GLN A 449 -1.36 9.06 13.04
CA GLN A 449 -2.71 8.90 12.50
C GLN A 449 -2.72 7.86 11.36
N THR A 450 -3.89 7.29 11.12
CA THR A 450 -4.23 6.55 9.88
C THR A 450 -5.33 7.30 9.14
N LEU A 451 -5.20 7.39 7.81
CA LEU A 451 -6.13 8.00 6.87
C LEU A 451 -6.69 6.93 5.94
N ALA A 452 -7.92 7.09 5.44
CA ALA A 452 -8.45 6.22 4.39
C ALA A 452 -7.70 6.46 3.06
N ALA A 453 -7.41 5.37 2.34
CA ALA A 453 -6.82 5.40 1.00
C ALA A 453 -7.80 4.81 -0.05
N GLY A 454 -7.30 4.60 -1.26
CA GLY A 454 -8.01 3.89 -2.33
C GLY A 454 -8.08 2.37 -2.10
N ALA A 455 -8.69 1.64 -3.04
CA ALA A 455 -8.85 0.18 -2.93
C ALA A 455 -7.52 -0.58 -2.98
N ASP A 456 -6.48 0.04 -3.53
CA ASP A 456 -5.16 -0.55 -3.66
C ASP A 456 -4.13 0.58 -3.57
N ALA A 457 -3.72 0.89 -2.33
CA ALA A 457 -2.76 1.95 -2.01
C ALA A 457 -1.34 1.54 -2.45
N ALA A 458 -1.10 1.57 -3.76
CA ALA A 458 0.02 0.89 -4.39
C ALA A 458 1.35 1.67 -4.34
N ALA A 459 1.28 2.99 -4.43
CA ALA A 459 2.43 3.88 -4.39
C ALA A 459 2.06 5.25 -3.79
N ILE A 460 3.05 5.97 -3.26
CA ILE A 460 2.83 7.25 -2.57
C ILE A 460 3.98 8.25 -2.84
N ALA A 461 3.63 9.52 -3.01
CA ALA A 461 4.58 10.63 -3.07
C ALA A 461 4.09 11.81 -2.22
N ALA A 462 5.01 12.50 -1.54
CA ALA A 462 4.72 13.71 -0.76
C ALA A 462 5.47 14.90 -1.38
N GLY A 463 4.73 15.93 -1.79
CA GLY A 463 5.29 17.06 -2.54
C GLY A 463 4.21 17.81 -3.32
N ALA A 464 4.57 18.85 -4.06
CA ALA A 464 3.61 19.63 -4.87
C ALA A 464 2.36 20.12 -4.10
N GLY A 465 2.50 20.44 -2.80
CA GLY A 465 1.38 20.84 -1.94
C GLY A 465 0.37 19.73 -1.65
N GLY A 466 0.77 18.45 -1.64
CA GLY A 466 -0.11 17.33 -1.27
C GLY A 466 0.62 16.02 -0.99
N VAL A 467 -0.12 15.06 -0.46
CA VAL A 467 0.28 13.64 -0.45
C VAL A 467 -0.55 12.93 -1.50
N TRP A 468 0.10 12.23 -2.42
CA TRP A 468 -0.49 11.67 -3.62
C TRP A 468 -0.38 10.15 -3.56
N VAL A 469 -1.51 9.48 -3.47
CA VAL A 469 -1.62 8.03 -3.25
C VAL A 469 -2.23 7.40 -4.50
N VAL A 470 -1.60 6.37 -5.04
CA VAL A 470 -2.13 5.63 -6.19
C VAL A 470 -3.20 4.63 -5.69
N ASP A 471 -4.38 4.63 -6.33
CA ASP A 471 -5.40 3.57 -6.24
C ASP A 471 -5.30 2.72 -7.53
N GLN A 472 -4.46 1.69 -7.50
CA GLN A 472 -4.12 0.91 -8.69
C GLN A 472 -5.32 0.13 -9.24
N ALA A 473 -6.15 -0.44 -8.37
CA ALA A 473 -7.34 -1.20 -8.72
C ALA A 473 -8.43 -0.35 -9.40
N ARG A 474 -8.44 0.98 -9.21
CA ARG A 474 -9.42 1.89 -9.82
C ARG A 474 -8.83 2.87 -10.86
N GLY A 475 -7.57 2.73 -11.25
CA GLY A 475 -6.93 3.60 -12.25
C GLY A 475 -6.84 5.06 -11.83
N ARG A 476 -6.52 5.32 -10.55
CA ARG A 476 -6.68 6.66 -9.93
C ARG A 476 -5.49 7.10 -9.10
N VAL A 477 -5.40 8.40 -8.88
CA VAL A 477 -4.59 9.02 -7.82
C VAL A 477 -5.51 9.80 -6.88
N ILE A 478 -5.29 9.65 -5.59
CA ILE A 478 -6.03 10.28 -4.50
C ILE A 478 -5.10 11.31 -3.85
N ARG A 479 -5.55 12.56 -3.75
CA ARG A 479 -4.83 13.63 -3.05
C ARG A 479 -5.32 13.75 -1.62
N LEU A 480 -4.41 13.61 -0.67
CA LEU A 480 -4.61 13.96 0.73
C LEU A 480 -3.88 15.29 1.02
N GLN A 481 -4.37 16.06 1.98
CA GLN A 481 -3.67 17.23 2.53
C GLN A 481 -3.24 16.94 3.98
N PRO A 482 -2.02 17.35 4.41
CA PRO A 482 -1.64 17.30 5.81
C PRO A 482 -2.65 18.06 6.68
N GLY A 483 -3.11 17.45 7.76
CA GLY A 483 -4.12 18.01 8.67
C GLY A 483 -5.56 17.58 8.38
N LEU A 484 -5.92 17.20 7.15
CA LEU A 484 -7.27 16.71 6.85
C LEU A 484 -7.39 15.18 7.04
N SER A 485 -8.52 14.75 7.58
CA SER A 485 -8.83 13.33 7.82
C SER A 485 -9.42 12.61 6.60
N ALA A 486 -9.64 13.31 5.49
CA ALA A 486 -10.32 12.82 4.28
C ALA A 486 -9.60 13.26 2.99
N PRO A 487 -9.78 12.53 1.88
CA PRO A 487 -9.29 12.94 0.57
C PRO A 487 -9.86 14.28 0.10
N VAL A 488 -9.01 15.07 -0.57
CA VAL A 488 -9.32 16.40 -1.11
C VAL A 488 -9.63 16.33 -2.60
N GLY A 489 -9.22 15.27 -3.29
CA GLY A 489 -9.56 15.02 -4.68
C GLY A 489 -9.16 13.62 -5.15
N THR A 490 -9.86 13.13 -6.17
CA THR A 490 -9.60 11.84 -6.84
C THR A 490 -9.50 12.08 -8.33
N ILE A 491 -8.39 11.66 -8.92
CA ILE A 491 -7.96 11.97 -10.29
C ILE A 491 -7.88 10.65 -11.06
N ASN A 492 -8.62 10.51 -12.15
CA ASN A 492 -8.45 9.35 -13.03
C ASN A 492 -7.16 9.52 -13.84
N VAL A 493 -6.38 8.44 -13.98
CA VAL A 493 -5.13 8.39 -14.76
C VAL A 493 -5.27 7.34 -15.87
N GLY A 494 -4.36 6.38 -15.99
CA GLY A 494 -4.52 5.19 -16.83
C GLY A 494 -4.84 3.92 -16.03
N ASN A 495 -4.79 2.77 -16.70
CA ASN A 495 -4.97 1.44 -16.11
C ASN A 495 -3.69 0.93 -15.44
N GLY A 496 -3.85 0.31 -14.27
CA GLY A 496 -2.74 -0.22 -13.48
C GLY A 496 -1.65 0.82 -13.14
N PRO A 497 -1.99 2.01 -12.61
CA PRO A 497 -0.98 2.94 -12.13
C PRO A 497 -0.21 2.31 -10.96
N SER A 498 1.13 2.33 -11.00
CA SER A 498 1.96 1.53 -10.08
C SER A 498 3.10 2.29 -9.41
N ALA A 499 3.54 3.42 -9.99
CA ALA A 499 4.54 4.30 -9.40
C ALA A 499 4.14 5.76 -9.57
N ILE A 500 4.54 6.60 -8.62
CA ILE A 500 4.22 8.02 -8.58
C ILE A 500 5.42 8.83 -8.08
N ALA A 501 5.65 10.00 -8.68
CA ALA A 501 6.69 10.93 -8.25
C ALA A 501 6.18 12.37 -8.31
N ALA A 502 6.40 13.12 -7.23
CA ALA A 502 6.05 14.53 -7.15
C ALA A 502 7.27 15.40 -7.47
N SER A 503 7.11 16.40 -8.34
CA SER A 503 8.05 17.50 -8.56
C SER A 503 7.39 18.82 -8.14
N GLY A 504 8.19 19.88 -7.95
CA GLY A 504 7.67 21.17 -7.44
C GLY A 504 6.55 21.82 -8.27
N SER A 505 6.34 21.39 -9.52
CA SER A 505 5.33 21.93 -10.45
C SER A 505 4.45 20.89 -11.13
N SER A 506 4.62 19.58 -10.87
CA SER A 506 3.87 18.50 -11.54
C SER A 506 3.96 17.19 -10.76
N VAL A 507 2.92 16.36 -10.82
CA VAL A 507 2.96 14.98 -10.32
C VAL A 507 2.93 14.02 -11.50
N TRP A 508 3.75 12.97 -11.45
CA TRP A 508 3.95 12.03 -12.56
C TRP A 508 3.57 10.62 -12.10
N VAL A 509 2.82 9.90 -12.93
CA VAL A 509 2.20 8.61 -12.56
C VAL A 509 2.42 7.60 -13.69
N ALA A 510 3.04 6.47 -13.38
CA ALA A 510 3.33 5.40 -14.34
C ALA A 510 2.15 4.42 -14.42
N ASN A 511 1.50 4.33 -15.58
CA ASN A 511 0.38 3.43 -15.86
C ASN A 511 0.92 2.15 -16.54
N THR A 512 1.18 1.11 -15.74
CA THR A 512 1.88 -0.10 -16.19
C THR A 512 1.14 -0.84 -17.32
N LEU A 513 -0.18 -0.91 -17.27
CA LEU A 513 -0.97 -1.67 -18.25
C LEU A 513 -1.18 -0.91 -19.57
N ASP A 514 -1.22 0.43 -19.51
CA ASP A 514 -1.37 1.27 -20.71
C ASP A 514 -0.04 1.60 -21.42
N SER A 515 1.10 1.34 -20.77
CA SER A 515 2.43 1.81 -21.22
C SER A 515 2.47 3.34 -21.42
N THR A 516 1.95 4.08 -20.42
CA THR A 516 1.95 5.55 -20.42
C THR A 516 2.41 6.13 -19.08
N VAL A 517 2.84 7.39 -19.10
CA VAL A 517 2.98 8.23 -17.90
C VAL A 517 1.98 9.38 -17.96
N SER A 518 1.11 9.47 -16.96
CA SER A 518 0.22 10.63 -16.78
C SER A 518 0.93 11.72 -15.99
N ARG A 519 0.84 12.96 -16.48
CA ARG A 519 1.29 14.18 -15.80
C ARG A 519 0.08 14.93 -15.26
N ILE A 520 0.06 15.16 -13.96
CA ILE A 520 -0.97 15.88 -13.22
C ILE A 520 -0.46 17.28 -12.87
N ASP A 521 -1.30 18.29 -13.06
CA ASP A 521 -1.09 19.62 -12.47
C ASP A 521 -1.60 19.65 -11.01
N PRO A 522 -0.75 19.96 -10.02
CA PRO A 522 -1.13 20.05 -8.61
C PRO A 522 -1.98 21.29 -8.28
N GLY A 523 -2.09 22.28 -9.15
CA GLY A 523 -3.01 23.41 -8.98
C GLY A 523 -4.47 23.00 -9.20
N SER A 524 -4.75 22.42 -10.36
CA SER A 524 -6.10 22.06 -10.82
C SER A 524 -6.57 20.64 -10.47
N ASN A 525 -5.69 19.74 -10.02
CA ASN A 525 -5.97 18.31 -9.85
C ASN A 525 -6.38 17.58 -11.15
N HIS A 526 -5.95 18.05 -12.31
CA HIS A 526 -6.23 17.40 -13.60
C HIS A 526 -4.98 16.84 -14.27
N VAL A 527 -5.16 15.76 -15.05
CA VAL A 527 -4.13 15.24 -15.96
C VAL A 527 -3.99 16.21 -17.14
N VAL A 528 -2.81 16.80 -17.27
CA VAL A 528 -2.46 17.78 -18.33
C VAL A 528 -1.70 17.15 -19.51
N ALA A 529 -1.19 15.93 -19.34
CA ALA A 529 -0.67 15.10 -20.44
C ALA A 529 -0.72 13.61 -20.08
N THR A 530 -0.93 12.75 -21.08
CA THR A 530 -0.67 11.31 -21.00
C THR A 530 0.32 10.96 -22.08
N ILE A 531 1.47 10.41 -21.69
CA ILE A 531 2.69 10.33 -22.50
C ILE A 531 3.00 8.86 -22.77
N PRO A 532 3.02 8.38 -24.02
CA PRO A 532 3.45 7.03 -24.35
C PRO A 532 4.92 6.79 -23.96
N VAL A 533 5.19 5.61 -23.39
CA VAL A 533 6.53 5.13 -23.01
C VAL A 533 6.66 3.64 -23.37
N GLY A 534 7.83 3.06 -23.13
CA GLY A 534 8.08 1.63 -23.21
C GLY A 534 7.18 0.77 -22.31
N ALA A 535 7.27 -0.55 -22.49
CA ALA A 535 6.31 -1.49 -21.96
C ALA A 535 6.45 -1.72 -20.44
N GLY A 536 5.34 -1.55 -19.72
CA GLY A 536 5.27 -1.80 -18.28
C GLY A 536 6.06 -0.80 -17.43
N PRO A 537 5.81 0.52 -17.53
CA PRO A 537 6.45 1.49 -16.66
C PRO A 537 6.12 1.17 -15.19
N SER A 538 7.15 0.99 -14.35
CA SER A 538 7.04 0.52 -12.95
C SER A 538 7.79 1.38 -11.93
N GLY A 539 8.57 2.38 -12.38
CA GLY A 539 9.34 3.26 -11.51
C GLY A 539 9.60 4.61 -12.15
N LEU A 540 9.64 5.66 -11.34
CA LEU A 540 9.82 7.06 -11.78
C LEU A 540 10.89 7.76 -10.94
N ALA A 541 11.83 8.43 -11.60
CA ALA A 541 12.79 9.31 -10.97
C ALA A 541 12.72 10.71 -11.62
N VAL A 542 12.48 11.75 -10.81
CA VAL A 542 12.56 13.14 -11.26
C VAL A 542 14.00 13.62 -11.07
N ALA A 543 14.66 13.99 -12.16
CA ALA A 543 16.00 14.57 -12.16
C ALA A 543 15.99 15.96 -12.81
N ASP A 544 17.08 16.72 -12.66
CA ASP A 544 17.20 18.06 -13.24
C ASP A 544 17.13 18.08 -14.77
N ASP A 545 17.48 16.95 -15.42
CA ASP A 545 17.48 16.79 -16.88
C ASP A 545 16.17 16.22 -17.46
N GLY A 546 15.25 15.75 -16.60
CA GLY A 546 13.94 15.22 -17.01
C GLY A 546 13.34 14.20 -16.04
N VAL A 547 12.22 13.60 -16.45
CA VAL A 547 11.57 12.51 -15.70
C VAL A 547 11.97 11.19 -16.33
N TRP A 548 12.67 10.36 -15.57
CA TRP A 548 13.16 9.06 -15.99
C TRP A 548 12.17 7.96 -15.59
N VAL A 549 11.92 7.04 -16.52
CA VAL A 549 10.86 6.02 -16.47
C VAL A 549 11.49 4.64 -16.64
N ALA A 550 11.31 3.78 -15.64
CA ALA A 550 11.76 2.39 -15.64
C ALA A 550 10.68 1.49 -16.27
N ASN A 551 10.96 0.88 -17.42
CA ASN A 551 10.02 0.04 -18.18
C ASN A 551 10.36 -1.44 -17.99
N ALA A 552 9.54 -2.14 -17.20
CA ALA A 552 9.85 -3.47 -16.69
C ALA A 552 9.67 -4.61 -17.70
N TYR A 553 8.96 -4.41 -18.82
CA TYR A 553 8.62 -5.48 -19.76
C TYR A 553 9.41 -5.47 -21.07
N ASP A 554 10.22 -4.44 -21.33
CA ASP A 554 11.11 -4.36 -22.51
C ASP A 554 12.60 -4.17 -22.18
N ASP A 555 12.96 -4.18 -20.89
CA ASP A 555 14.29 -3.92 -20.33
C ASP A 555 14.84 -2.51 -20.67
N THR A 556 14.01 -1.45 -20.64
CA THR A 556 14.44 -0.07 -20.93
C THR A 556 14.28 0.93 -19.77
N LEU A 557 15.09 2.00 -19.83
CA LEU A 557 14.97 3.20 -19.02
C LEU A 557 14.87 4.40 -19.98
N GLU A 558 13.81 5.18 -19.88
CA GLU A 558 13.51 6.28 -20.80
C GLU A 558 13.47 7.63 -20.10
N ARG A 559 13.69 8.73 -20.84
CA ARG A 559 13.60 10.09 -20.30
C ARG A 559 12.51 10.88 -21.01
N ILE A 560 11.50 11.30 -20.26
CA ILE A 560 10.50 12.30 -20.65
C ILE A 560 11.07 13.70 -20.40
N ARG A 561 11.03 14.57 -21.41
CA ARG A 561 11.38 15.99 -21.31
C ARG A 561 10.18 16.81 -20.82
N PRO A 562 10.21 17.43 -19.62
CA PRO A 562 9.04 18.10 -19.04
C PRO A 562 8.55 19.36 -19.77
N SER A 563 9.35 19.95 -20.66
CA SER A 563 8.94 21.10 -21.47
C SER A 563 8.18 20.72 -22.75
N THR A 564 8.28 19.47 -23.22
CA THR A 564 7.60 18.99 -24.45
C THR A 564 6.66 17.81 -24.22
N ASN A 565 6.67 17.19 -23.03
CA ASN A 565 5.90 15.97 -22.72
C ASN A 565 6.20 14.81 -23.70
N GLN A 566 7.45 14.70 -24.16
CA GLN A 566 7.91 13.66 -25.10
C GLN A 566 9.08 12.87 -24.52
N VAL A 567 9.16 11.58 -24.84
CA VAL A 567 10.37 10.78 -24.63
C VAL A 567 11.45 11.28 -25.60
N ASP A 568 12.61 11.69 -25.07
CA ASP A 568 13.73 12.18 -25.87
C ASP A 568 14.99 11.29 -25.80
N ARG A 569 14.89 10.18 -25.04
CA ARG A 569 15.99 9.23 -24.84
C ARG A 569 15.48 7.88 -24.34
N THR A 570 16.05 6.80 -24.85
CA THR A 570 15.81 5.41 -24.43
C THR A 570 17.15 4.70 -24.22
N ILE A 571 17.34 4.07 -23.07
CA ILE A 571 18.52 3.27 -22.70
C ILE A 571 18.07 1.83 -22.50
N ARG A 572 18.66 0.87 -23.23
CA ARG A 572 18.34 -0.56 -23.06
C ARG A 572 19.25 -1.22 -22.03
N LEU A 573 18.70 -1.54 -20.87
CA LEU A 573 19.41 -2.12 -19.72
C LEU A 573 19.75 -3.61 -19.93
N ARG A 574 18.90 -4.34 -20.67
CA ARG A 574 18.97 -5.81 -20.86
C ARG A 574 18.85 -6.63 -19.56
N GLN A 575 18.28 -6.01 -18.53
CA GLN A 575 17.84 -6.58 -17.27
C GLN A 575 16.57 -5.83 -16.86
N ARG A 576 15.69 -6.45 -16.07
CA ARG A 576 14.38 -5.88 -15.74
C ARG A 576 14.58 -4.74 -14.73
N PRO A 577 14.31 -3.47 -15.06
CA PRO A 577 14.26 -2.43 -14.04
C PRO A 577 13.06 -2.66 -13.12
N VAL A 578 13.25 -2.31 -11.85
CA VAL A 578 12.20 -2.40 -10.81
C VAL A 578 11.85 -0.99 -10.33
N ALA A 579 12.86 -0.27 -9.86
CA ALA A 579 12.73 1.09 -9.30
C ALA A 579 13.88 1.99 -9.76
N ALA A 580 13.67 3.31 -9.69
CA ALA A 580 14.69 4.32 -10.01
C ALA A 580 14.64 5.49 -9.03
N THR A 581 15.77 6.16 -8.81
CA THR A 581 15.89 7.37 -8.00
C THR A 581 16.95 8.32 -8.60
N ALA A 582 16.96 9.59 -8.19
CA ALA A 582 17.90 10.60 -8.71
C ALA A 582 18.60 11.33 -7.56
N ALA A 583 19.91 11.55 -7.69
CA ALA A 583 20.71 12.37 -6.78
C ALA A 583 22.03 12.81 -7.43
N ALA A 584 22.56 13.97 -7.04
CA ALA A 584 23.87 14.48 -7.47
C ALA A 584 24.11 14.39 -8.99
N GLY A 585 23.15 14.89 -9.79
CA GLY A 585 23.20 14.86 -11.26
C GLY A 585 23.20 13.46 -11.89
N SER A 586 22.92 12.42 -11.11
CA SER A 586 22.95 11.01 -11.54
C SER A 586 21.59 10.36 -11.31
N VAL A 587 21.20 9.43 -12.18
CA VAL A 587 20.02 8.57 -12.00
C VAL A 587 20.47 7.15 -11.70
N PHE A 588 19.92 6.58 -10.63
CA PHE A 588 20.23 5.24 -10.16
C PHE A 588 19.03 4.34 -10.45
N VAL A 589 19.22 3.29 -11.26
CA VAL A 589 18.18 2.33 -11.62
C VAL A 589 18.50 0.96 -11.03
N ALA A 590 17.60 0.45 -10.20
CA ALA A 590 17.71 -0.88 -9.62
C ALA A 590 17.11 -1.92 -10.57
N VAL A 591 17.85 -2.99 -10.86
CA VAL A 591 17.48 -4.04 -11.82
C VAL A 591 17.49 -5.43 -11.19
N GLY A 592 16.47 -6.22 -11.50
CA GLY A 592 16.42 -7.66 -11.25
C GLY A 592 16.65 -8.45 -12.54
N ALA A 593 16.59 -9.78 -12.44
CA ALA A 593 16.72 -10.66 -13.61
C ALA A 593 15.67 -10.37 -14.71
N SER A 594 16.10 -10.35 -15.97
CA SER A 594 15.21 -10.39 -17.14
C SER A 594 15.01 -11.83 -17.64
N PRO A 595 13.78 -12.25 -17.97
CA PRO A 595 13.53 -13.53 -18.64
C PRO A 595 14.34 -13.67 -19.95
N THR A 596 14.61 -12.58 -20.66
CA THR A 596 15.37 -12.62 -21.93
C THR A 596 16.83 -13.05 -21.76
N ARG A 597 17.35 -13.00 -20.53
CA ARG A 597 18.75 -13.32 -20.19
C ARG A 597 18.92 -14.65 -19.45
N HIS A 598 17.93 -15.03 -18.65
CA HIS A 598 18.02 -16.16 -17.72
C HIS A 598 17.04 -17.31 -18.05
N ARG A 599 16.39 -17.27 -19.22
CA ARG A 599 15.57 -18.39 -19.73
C ARG A 599 16.44 -19.62 -19.99
N GLY A 600 16.06 -20.76 -19.42
CA GLY A 600 16.61 -22.06 -19.81
C GLY A 600 16.63 -23.11 -18.70
N GLY A 601 17.06 -24.32 -19.08
CA GLY A 601 17.46 -25.35 -18.11
C GLY A 601 16.30 -26.13 -17.46
N THR A 602 16.61 -26.91 -16.44
CA THR A 602 15.64 -27.70 -15.68
C THR A 602 15.79 -27.44 -14.19
N LEU A 603 14.73 -26.91 -13.57
CA LEU A 603 14.65 -26.76 -12.12
C LEU A 603 14.25 -28.10 -11.49
N VAL A 604 15.04 -28.60 -10.53
CA VAL A 604 14.76 -29.86 -9.84
C VAL A 604 14.34 -29.61 -8.40
N ILE A 605 13.12 -29.98 -8.03
CA ILE A 605 12.56 -29.75 -6.68
C ILE A 605 12.46 -31.10 -5.95
N ALA A 606 12.89 -31.14 -4.68
CA ALA A 606 12.67 -32.29 -3.80
C ALA A 606 11.50 -32.02 -2.85
N ASN A 607 10.57 -32.99 -2.74
CA ASN A 607 9.33 -32.91 -1.96
C ASN A 607 8.95 -34.33 -1.45
N SER A 608 8.19 -34.42 -0.36
CA SER A 608 7.60 -35.64 0.19
C SER A 608 6.47 -36.15 -0.69
N ASP A 609 5.38 -35.40 -0.83
CA ASP A 609 4.22 -35.69 -1.67
C ASP A 609 3.29 -34.46 -1.79
N PHE A 610 2.18 -34.60 -2.52
CA PHE A 610 1.20 -33.52 -2.72
C PHE A 610 -0.07 -33.70 -1.87
N GLY A 611 -0.15 -34.70 -1.00
CA GLY A 611 -1.38 -35.12 -0.30
C GLY A 611 -2.48 -35.68 -1.21
N GLU A 612 -2.25 -35.77 -2.53
CA GLU A 612 -3.27 -36.00 -3.55
C GLU A 612 -2.82 -37.00 -4.62
N ASP A 613 -3.70 -37.92 -5.02
CA ASP A 613 -3.47 -38.89 -6.11
C ASP A 613 -3.68 -38.28 -7.52
N ARG A 614 -4.15 -37.03 -7.60
CA ARG A 614 -4.69 -36.39 -8.81
C ARG A 614 -4.28 -34.92 -8.87
N LEU A 615 -4.30 -34.37 -10.07
CA LEU A 615 -4.11 -32.95 -10.34
C LEU A 615 -5.23 -32.50 -11.29
N ASP A 616 -6.28 -31.93 -10.71
CA ASP A 616 -7.48 -31.46 -11.43
C ASP A 616 -7.90 -30.13 -10.78
N PRO A 617 -7.93 -29.00 -11.54
CA PRO A 617 -8.23 -27.68 -10.97
C PRO A 617 -9.54 -27.63 -10.19
N ALA A 618 -10.53 -28.46 -10.53
CA ALA A 618 -11.80 -28.52 -9.82
C ALA A 618 -11.72 -29.10 -8.38
N SER A 619 -10.66 -29.83 -8.02
CA SER A 619 -10.58 -30.57 -6.74
C SER A 619 -9.25 -30.49 -5.99
N THR A 620 -8.16 -30.04 -6.62
CA THR A 620 -6.84 -29.94 -5.98
C THR A 620 -6.77 -28.78 -4.99
N TYR A 621 -6.31 -29.03 -3.77
CA TYR A 621 -6.36 -28.11 -2.62
C TYR A 621 -4.98 -27.91 -1.96
N SER A 622 -4.04 -28.87 -2.08
CA SER A 622 -2.75 -28.74 -1.41
C SER A 622 -1.90 -27.61 -2.01
N TYR A 623 -1.12 -26.90 -1.19
CA TYR A 623 -0.28 -25.79 -1.65
C TYR A 623 0.72 -26.19 -2.76
N ALA A 624 1.23 -27.43 -2.76
CA ALA A 624 2.08 -27.95 -3.84
C ALA A 624 1.28 -28.27 -5.13
N GLY A 625 0.04 -28.72 -4.97
CA GLY A 625 -0.94 -28.85 -6.05
C GLY A 625 -1.31 -27.50 -6.66
N TRP A 626 -1.62 -26.48 -5.84
CA TRP A 626 -1.90 -25.12 -6.28
C TRP A 626 -0.70 -24.47 -6.96
N ALA A 627 0.51 -24.57 -6.41
CA ALA A 627 1.73 -24.12 -7.08
C ALA A 627 1.88 -24.75 -8.48
N THR A 628 1.48 -26.02 -8.63
CA THR A 628 1.43 -26.69 -9.95
C THR A 628 0.31 -26.15 -10.85
N MET A 629 -0.89 -25.91 -10.32
CA MET A 629 -2.01 -25.34 -11.09
C MET A 629 -1.69 -23.94 -11.61
N LEU A 630 -1.10 -23.07 -10.79
CA LEU A 630 -0.73 -21.68 -11.13
C LEU A 630 0.33 -21.54 -12.23
N MET A 631 1.03 -22.63 -12.57
CA MET A 631 1.96 -22.70 -13.69
C MET A 631 1.32 -23.28 -14.97
N THR A 632 0.10 -23.82 -14.89
CA THR A 632 -0.52 -24.67 -15.92
C THR A 632 -1.95 -24.29 -16.31
N HIS A 633 -2.72 -23.65 -15.44
CA HIS A 633 -4.11 -23.27 -15.68
C HIS A 633 -4.35 -21.84 -15.21
N ASP A 634 -5.14 -21.07 -15.97
CA ASP A 634 -5.36 -19.65 -15.77
C ASP A 634 -6.86 -19.37 -15.55
N GLY A 635 -7.18 -18.36 -14.74
CA GLY A 635 -8.54 -17.90 -14.46
C GLY A 635 -8.92 -16.65 -15.27
N LEU A 636 -10.13 -16.14 -15.05
CA LEU A 636 -10.47 -14.77 -15.51
C LEU A 636 -9.58 -13.74 -14.79
N THR A 637 -9.40 -13.95 -13.49
CA THR A 637 -8.50 -13.20 -12.60
C THR A 637 -7.44 -14.13 -12.03
N THR A 638 -6.40 -13.53 -11.44
CA THR A 638 -5.38 -14.24 -10.64
C THR A 638 -4.76 -13.25 -9.66
N PHE A 639 -3.85 -13.70 -8.79
CA PHE A 639 -2.99 -12.80 -8.01
C PHE A 639 -1.69 -12.51 -8.75
N ARG A 640 -1.18 -11.28 -8.63
CA ARG A 640 -0.01 -10.78 -9.35
C ARG A 640 1.21 -11.69 -9.16
N ARG A 641 1.89 -12.03 -10.26
CA ARG A 641 2.95 -13.04 -10.33
C ARG A 641 4.33 -12.51 -9.91
N ILE A 642 4.39 -11.90 -8.73
CA ILE A 642 5.59 -11.25 -8.19
C ILE A 642 5.74 -11.55 -6.68
N GLY A 643 6.97 -11.49 -6.18
CA GLY A 643 7.23 -11.54 -4.73
C GLY A 643 6.78 -10.26 -4.00
N GLY A 644 6.85 -10.30 -2.67
CA GLY A 644 6.50 -9.16 -1.81
C GLY A 644 4.99 -8.96 -1.64
N VAL A 645 4.59 -7.83 -1.03
CA VAL A 645 3.18 -7.48 -0.79
C VAL A 645 2.43 -7.17 -2.09
N GLU A 646 3.15 -6.87 -3.16
CA GLU A 646 2.64 -6.75 -4.53
C GLU A 646 1.95 -8.05 -4.99
N GLY A 647 2.39 -9.20 -4.47
CA GLY A 647 1.80 -10.52 -4.74
C GLY A 647 0.44 -10.78 -4.09
N THR A 648 -0.11 -9.85 -3.29
CA THR A 648 -1.48 -9.95 -2.74
C THR A 648 -2.55 -9.35 -3.66
N GLN A 649 -2.14 -8.66 -4.72
CA GLN A 649 -3.03 -7.93 -5.61
C GLN A 649 -3.74 -8.86 -6.61
N VAL A 650 -5.07 -8.76 -6.73
CA VAL A 650 -5.81 -9.41 -7.82
C VAL A 650 -5.64 -8.61 -9.12
N VAL A 651 -5.35 -9.30 -10.22
CA VAL A 651 -5.08 -8.73 -11.55
C VAL A 651 -5.84 -9.51 -12.64
N PRO A 652 -6.13 -8.90 -13.80
CA PRO A 652 -6.82 -9.57 -14.89
C PRO A 652 -5.88 -10.51 -15.67
N ASP A 653 -6.31 -11.75 -15.86
CA ASP A 653 -5.53 -12.82 -16.49
C ASP A 653 -6.10 -13.16 -17.88
N LEU A 654 -6.98 -14.16 -17.99
CA LEU A 654 -7.72 -14.43 -19.23
C LEU A 654 -8.79 -13.37 -19.53
N ALA A 655 -9.20 -12.57 -18.53
CA ALA A 655 -9.98 -11.36 -18.74
C ALA A 655 -9.10 -10.19 -19.24
N THR A 656 -9.67 -9.27 -20.02
CA THR A 656 -8.98 -8.05 -20.47
C THR A 656 -8.77 -7.04 -19.35
N ASP A 657 -9.74 -6.95 -18.42
CA ASP A 657 -9.86 -5.97 -17.35
C ASP A 657 -10.55 -6.57 -16.12
N LEU A 658 -10.50 -5.87 -14.98
CA LEU A 658 -11.28 -6.22 -13.79
C LEU A 658 -12.59 -5.43 -13.78
N PRO A 659 -13.77 -6.08 -13.84
CA PRO A 659 -15.04 -5.37 -13.91
C PRO A 659 -15.43 -4.79 -12.55
N ALA A 660 -15.78 -3.50 -12.53
CA ALA A 660 -16.47 -2.90 -11.41
C ALA A 660 -17.84 -3.58 -11.21
N PRO A 661 -18.20 -4.02 -9.99
CA PRO A 661 -19.46 -4.71 -9.76
C PRO A 661 -20.68 -3.82 -10.01
N THR A 662 -21.65 -4.37 -10.73
CA THR A 662 -22.96 -3.76 -10.97
C THR A 662 -24.04 -4.38 -10.08
N ASN A 663 -25.28 -3.88 -10.17
CA ASN A 663 -26.44 -4.40 -9.43
C ASN A 663 -26.18 -4.50 -7.91
N GLY A 664 -25.53 -3.47 -7.34
CA GLY A 664 -25.22 -3.39 -5.91
C GLY A 664 -24.28 -4.50 -5.40
N GLY A 665 -23.27 -4.90 -6.18
CA GLY A 665 -22.33 -5.96 -5.81
C GLY A 665 -22.70 -7.36 -6.31
N ARG A 666 -23.77 -7.49 -7.12
CA ARG A 666 -24.37 -8.79 -7.48
C ARG A 666 -24.16 -9.21 -8.93
N THR A 667 -23.51 -8.40 -9.77
CA THR A 667 -23.29 -8.76 -11.17
C THR A 667 -21.92 -8.27 -11.68
N TYR A 668 -21.13 -9.21 -12.19
CA TYR A 668 -19.77 -9.00 -12.70
C TYR A 668 -19.70 -9.53 -14.14
N THR A 669 -19.36 -8.68 -15.11
CA THR A 669 -19.24 -9.08 -16.52
C THR A 669 -17.79 -8.97 -16.95
N PHE A 670 -17.13 -10.11 -17.16
CA PHE A 670 -15.76 -10.17 -17.63
C PHE A 670 -15.74 -10.29 -19.15
N ARG A 671 -14.88 -9.53 -19.81
CA ARG A 671 -14.56 -9.67 -21.24
C ARG A 671 -13.26 -10.44 -21.38
N LEU A 672 -13.25 -11.50 -22.18
CA LEU A 672 -12.09 -12.39 -22.33
C LEU A 672 -11.09 -11.81 -23.34
N ARG A 673 -9.84 -12.27 -23.26
CA ARG A 673 -8.84 -12.07 -24.32
C ARG A 673 -9.13 -13.05 -25.48
N HIS A 674 -8.96 -12.61 -26.72
CA HIS A 674 -9.16 -13.46 -27.90
C HIS A 674 -7.90 -14.28 -28.25
N GLY A 675 -8.07 -15.39 -28.95
CA GLY A 675 -6.96 -16.15 -29.53
C GLY A 675 -6.11 -16.99 -28.55
N ILE A 676 -6.50 -17.08 -27.27
CA ILE A 676 -5.83 -17.93 -26.30
C ILE A 676 -6.24 -19.40 -26.54
N HIS A 677 -5.24 -20.29 -26.61
CA HIS A 677 -5.43 -21.71 -26.89
C HIS A 677 -4.85 -22.58 -25.78
N TYR A 678 -5.61 -23.60 -25.39
CA TYR A 678 -5.14 -24.70 -24.56
C TYR A 678 -3.97 -25.46 -25.22
N SER A 679 -3.20 -26.19 -24.42
CA SER A 679 -1.99 -26.89 -24.86
C SER A 679 -2.24 -27.98 -25.91
N ASN A 680 -3.48 -28.49 -26.01
CA ASN A 680 -3.91 -29.42 -27.06
C ASN A 680 -4.27 -28.72 -28.39
N GLY A 681 -4.49 -27.40 -28.40
CA GLY A 681 -4.90 -26.62 -29.57
C GLY A 681 -6.39 -26.25 -29.62
N ALA A 682 -7.18 -26.58 -28.61
CA ALA A 682 -8.53 -26.02 -28.47
C ALA A 682 -8.46 -24.52 -28.11
N LEU A 683 -9.39 -23.73 -28.63
CA LEU A 683 -9.57 -22.32 -28.26
C LEU A 683 -10.27 -22.23 -26.88
N VAL A 684 -9.82 -21.35 -25.98
CA VAL A 684 -10.52 -21.03 -24.72
C VAL A 684 -11.79 -20.24 -25.03
N ARG A 685 -12.91 -20.56 -24.38
CA ARG A 685 -14.22 -19.91 -24.62
C ARG A 685 -14.92 -19.45 -23.34
N PRO A 686 -15.84 -18.47 -23.42
CA PRO A 686 -16.75 -18.11 -22.34
C PRO A 686 -17.40 -19.29 -21.58
N GLU A 687 -17.91 -20.29 -22.30
CA GLU A 687 -18.56 -21.49 -21.72
C GLU A 687 -17.63 -22.31 -20.80
N ASP A 688 -16.31 -22.30 -21.02
CA ASP A 688 -15.34 -23.08 -20.25
C ASP A 688 -15.32 -22.69 -18.76
N PHE A 689 -15.63 -21.42 -18.44
CA PHE A 689 -15.67 -20.91 -17.06
C PHE A 689 -16.94 -21.34 -16.31
N ARG A 690 -18.09 -21.34 -16.98
CA ARG A 690 -19.31 -21.95 -16.43
C ARG A 690 -19.07 -23.43 -16.15
N ARG A 691 -18.45 -24.11 -17.11
CA ARG A 691 -18.09 -25.52 -16.98
C ARG A 691 -17.15 -25.78 -15.81
N ALA A 692 -16.09 -24.99 -15.65
CA ALA A 692 -15.12 -25.15 -14.55
C ALA A 692 -15.80 -25.14 -13.18
N LEU A 693 -16.69 -24.17 -12.94
CA LEU A 693 -17.39 -24.03 -11.66
C LEU A 693 -18.51 -25.07 -11.48
N GLU A 694 -19.19 -25.49 -12.54
CA GLU A 694 -20.07 -26.67 -12.48
C GLU A 694 -19.32 -27.93 -12.05
N ARG A 695 -18.10 -28.15 -12.58
CA ARG A 695 -17.24 -29.28 -12.18
C ARG A 695 -16.80 -29.17 -10.71
N HIS A 696 -16.39 -27.99 -10.26
CA HIS A 696 -15.96 -27.77 -8.88
C HIS A 696 -17.12 -28.05 -7.90
N ILE A 697 -18.26 -27.37 -8.06
CA ILE A 697 -19.39 -27.47 -7.13
C ILE A 697 -20.07 -28.86 -7.18
N ALA A 698 -19.97 -29.58 -8.31
CA ALA A 698 -20.44 -30.97 -8.41
C ALA A 698 -19.43 -32.02 -7.88
N SER A 699 -18.16 -31.67 -7.65
CA SER A 699 -17.14 -32.60 -7.14
C SER A 699 -16.65 -32.29 -5.74
N ASN A 700 -16.96 -31.11 -5.20
CA ASN A 700 -16.49 -30.62 -3.91
C ASN A 700 -17.65 -29.99 -3.10
N THR A 701 -17.64 -30.18 -1.78
CA THR A 701 -18.64 -29.60 -0.86
C THR A 701 -18.19 -28.29 -0.20
N ALA A 702 -17.05 -27.74 -0.64
CA ALA A 702 -16.46 -26.49 -0.15
C ALA A 702 -17.42 -25.27 -0.13
N GLY A 703 -17.00 -24.21 0.56
CA GLY A 703 -17.82 -23.01 0.81
C GLY A 703 -17.97 -22.06 -0.39
N TYR A 704 -17.06 -22.15 -1.36
CA TYR A 704 -16.85 -21.15 -2.41
C TYR A 704 -17.99 -21.08 -3.43
N TYR A 705 -18.12 -19.92 -4.07
CA TYR A 705 -19.06 -19.60 -5.14
C TYR A 705 -20.55 -19.79 -4.78
N ARG A 706 -20.90 -20.03 -3.51
CA ARG A 706 -22.29 -20.25 -3.05
C ARG A 706 -23.21 -19.03 -3.25
N ALA A 707 -22.63 -17.85 -3.48
CA ALA A 707 -23.36 -16.66 -3.90
C ALA A 707 -23.91 -16.78 -5.34
N VAL A 708 -23.26 -17.54 -6.23
CA VAL A 708 -23.67 -17.71 -7.64
C VAL A 708 -25.06 -18.35 -7.72
N ILE A 709 -25.95 -17.77 -8.53
CA ILE A 709 -27.34 -18.26 -8.67
C ILE A 709 -27.34 -19.68 -9.25
N GLY A 710 -27.75 -20.65 -8.43
CA GLY A 710 -27.77 -22.08 -8.76
C GLY A 710 -26.80 -22.92 -7.92
N ALA A 711 -25.72 -22.34 -7.39
CA ALA A 711 -24.63 -23.06 -6.71
C ALA A 711 -25.13 -23.97 -5.57
N THR A 712 -25.97 -23.46 -4.67
CA THR A 712 -26.56 -24.25 -3.56
C THR A 712 -27.40 -25.44 -4.06
N ALA A 713 -28.10 -25.30 -5.19
CA ALA A 713 -28.91 -26.38 -5.76
C ALA A 713 -28.06 -27.41 -6.52
N CYS A 714 -26.96 -26.97 -7.16
CA CYS A 714 -25.94 -27.83 -7.74
C CYS A 714 -25.24 -28.67 -6.66
N ALA A 715 -24.73 -28.04 -5.59
CA ALA A 715 -24.06 -28.74 -4.49
C ALA A 715 -24.97 -29.78 -3.79
N ALA A 716 -26.27 -29.49 -3.67
CA ALA A 716 -27.25 -30.42 -3.11
C ALA A 716 -27.64 -31.57 -4.07
N ARG A 717 -27.46 -31.40 -5.39
CA ARG A 717 -27.77 -32.43 -6.41
C ARG A 717 -26.71 -32.44 -7.54
N PRO A 718 -25.47 -32.90 -7.28
CA PRO A 718 -24.36 -32.79 -8.24
C PRO A 718 -24.59 -33.39 -9.63
N ALA A 719 -25.39 -34.46 -9.72
CA ALA A 719 -25.78 -35.09 -11.00
C ALA A 719 -26.68 -34.20 -11.89
N HIS A 720 -27.25 -33.15 -11.32
CA HIS A 720 -28.10 -32.15 -11.98
C HIS A 720 -27.59 -30.72 -11.69
N CYS A 721 -26.26 -30.56 -11.63
CA CYS A 721 -25.64 -29.26 -11.52
C CYS A 721 -25.94 -28.42 -12.77
N ASP A 722 -26.49 -27.22 -12.56
CA ASP A 722 -26.79 -26.22 -13.58
C ASP A 722 -26.48 -24.84 -13.00
N LEU A 723 -25.58 -24.11 -13.65
CA LEU A 723 -25.23 -22.72 -13.30
C LEU A 723 -25.64 -21.71 -14.38
N SER A 724 -26.43 -22.10 -15.39
CA SER A 724 -26.81 -21.26 -16.54
C SER A 724 -27.50 -19.93 -16.17
N ARG A 725 -28.15 -19.86 -14.99
CA ARG A 725 -28.76 -18.62 -14.46
C ARG A 725 -27.83 -17.77 -13.58
N GLY A 726 -26.70 -18.33 -13.15
CA GLY A 726 -25.69 -17.64 -12.34
C GLY A 726 -24.41 -17.33 -13.09
N ILE A 727 -24.16 -17.98 -14.24
CA ILE A 727 -23.03 -17.77 -15.13
C ILE A 727 -23.58 -17.79 -16.56
N VAL A 728 -23.55 -16.64 -17.23
CA VAL A 728 -24.07 -16.43 -18.58
C VAL A 728 -22.88 -16.16 -19.52
N PRO A 729 -22.42 -17.15 -20.29
CA PRO A 729 -21.42 -16.97 -21.33
C PRO A 729 -22.04 -16.44 -22.63
N ASP A 730 -21.31 -15.56 -23.33
CA ASP A 730 -21.66 -15.07 -24.67
C ASP A 730 -20.45 -15.21 -25.61
N ASP A 731 -20.48 -16.24 -26.46
CA ASP A 731 -19.46 -16.52 -27.49
C ASP A 731 -19.39 -15.46 -28.61
N ARG A 732 -20.38 -14.54 -28.73
CA ARG A 732 -20.40 -13.44 -29.71
C ARG A 732 -19.80 -12.16 -29.14
N ALA A 733 -20.18 -11.80 -27.91
CA ALA A 733 -19.60 -10.66 -27.19
C ALA A 733 -18.22 -10.98 -26.58
N TRP A 734 -17.88 -12.28 -26.49
CA TRP A 734 -16.67 -12.81 -25.85
C TRP A 734 -16.61 -12.47 -24.35
N THR A 735 -17.75 -12.59 -23.68
CA THR A 735 -17.93 -12.23 -22.26
C THR A 735 -18.48 -13.38 -21.42
N VAL A 736 -18.21 -13.34 -20.11
CA VAL A 736 -18.86 -14.18 -19.09
C VAL A 736 -19.44 -13.27 -18.02
N THR A 737 -20.75 -13.34 -17.81
CA THR A 737 -21.45 -12.58 -16.76
C THR A 737 -21.83 -13.48 -15.60
N PHE A 738 -21.44 -13.10 -14.39
CA PHE A 738 -21.83 -13.76 -13.15
C PHE A 738 -22.98 -13.00 -12.49
N HIS A 739 -23.98 -13.73 -12.01
CA HIS A 739 -25.10 -13.20 -11.22
C HIS A 739 -25.14 -13.87 -9.85
N LEU A 740 -25.13 -13.05 -8.80
CA LEU A 740 -25.08 -13.48 -7.40
C LEU A 740 -26.42 -13.23 -6.69
N ASN A 741 -26.77 -14.12 -5.76
CA ASN A 741 -27.97 -14.00 -4.92
C ASN A 741 -27.83 -12.91 -3.83
N ALA A 742 -26.60 -12.58 -3.45
CA ALA A 742 -26.22 -11.53 -2.52
C ALA A 742 -24.89 -10.89 -2.97
N PRO A 743 -24.56 -9.66 -2.52
CA PRO A 743 -23.24 -9.09 -2.75
C PRO A 743 -22.18 -9.93 -2.03
N ASP A 744 -21.06 -10.19 -2.69
CA ASP A 744 -19.93 -10.92 -2.10
C ASP A 744 -18.63 -10.15 -2.37
N PRO A 745 -17.97 -9.57 -1.34
CA PRO A 745 -16.77 -8.74 -1.52
C PRO A 745 -15.55 -9.56 -1.91
N ASP A 746 -15.48 -10.81 -1.45
CA ASP A 746 -14.37 -11.73 -1.70
C ASP A 746 -14.38 -12.38 -3.10
N PHE A 747 -15.40 -12.10 -3.92
CA PHE A 747 -15.66 -12.85 -5.17
C PHE A 747 -14.51 -12.80 -6.19
N LEU A 748 -13.75 -11.70 -6.24
CA LEU A 748 -12.58 -11.58 -7.13
C LEU A 748 -11.35 -12.36 -6.61
N TYR A 749 -11.25 -12.58 -5.29
CA TYR A 749 -10.28 -13.50 -4.69
C TYR A 749 -10.68 -14.96 -4.93
N GLU A 750 -11.96 -15.30 -4.77
CA GLU A 750 -12.46 -16.65 -5.10
C GLU A 750 -12.18 -17.00 -6.58
N LEU A 751 -12.51 -16.10 -7.52
CA LEU A 751 -12.23 -16.30 -8.95
C LEU A 751 -10.73 -16.35 -9.31
N ALA A 752 -9.84 -15.94 -8.41
CA ALA A 752 -8.38 -16.05 -8.58
C ALA A 752 -7.81 -17.40 -8.10
N LEU A 753 -8.63 -18.26 -7.48
CA LEU A 753 -8.25 -19.62 -7.06
C LEU A 753 -8.28 -20.61 -8.25
N PRO A 754 -7.47 -21.69 -8.22
CA PRO A 754 -7.45 -22.71 -9.29
C PRO A 754 -8.82 -23.36 -9.60
N PHE A 755 -9.76 -23.34 -8.67
CA PHE A 755 -11.12 -23.87 -8.86
C PHE A 755 -11.91 -23.15 -9.97
N ALA A 756 -11.57 -21.88 -10.27
CA ALA A 756 -12.19 -21.06 -11.30
C ALA A 756 -11.38 -21.02 -12.61
N SER A 757 -10.26 -21.75 -12.71
CA SER A 757 -9.45 -21.81 -13.93
C SER A 757 -10.20 -22.46 -15.10
N ALA A 758 -9.97 -21.95 -16.31
CA ALA A 758 -10.63 -22.44 -17.51
C ALA A 758 -10.29 -23.91 -17.80
N VAL A 759 -11.29 -24.74 -18.07
CA VAL A 759 -11.13 -26.09 -18.63
C VAL A 759 -12.11 -26.29 -19.78
N PRO A 760 -11.72 -26.99 -20.86
CA PRO A 760 -12.58 -27.12 -22.04
C PRO A 760 -13.97 -27.67 -21.69
N ALA A 761 -15.03 -27.12 -22.29
CA ALA A 761 -16.41 -27.51 -22.03
C ALA A 761 -16.67 -29.05 -22.10
N THR A 762 -15.91 -29.76 -22.95
CA THR A 762 -15.93 -31.22 -23.10
C THR A 762 -15.36 -32.01 -21.92
N THR A 763 -14.80 -31.34 -20.90
CA THR A 763 -14.24 -32.00 -19.71
C THR A 763 -15.36 -32.63 -18.86
N PRO A 764 -15.23 -33.90 -18.42
CA PRO A 764 -16.24 -34.56 -17.61
C PRO A 764 -16.57 -33.82 -16.30
N THR A 765 -17.83 -33.90 -15.85
CA THR A 765 -18.27 -33.27 -14.57
C THR A 765 -17.56 -33.89 -13.36
N ARG A 766 -17.24 -35.18 -13.43
CA ARG A 766 -16.42 -35.90 -12.43
C ARG A 766 -14.93 -35.55 -12.57
N ALA A 767 -14.19 -35.63 -11.47
CA ALA A 767 -12.74 -35.46 -11.46
C ALA A 767 -12.05 -36.42 -12.46
N VAL A 768 -11.11 -35.91 -13.26
CA VAL A 768 -10.61 -36.57 -14.50
C VAL A 768 -9.68 -37.77 -14.29
N GLY A 769 -9.32 -38.08 -13.05
CA GLY A 769 -8.50 -39.25 -12.70
C GLY A 769 -7.06 -39.11 -13.20
N ARG A 770 -6.70 -39.83 -14.26
CA ARG A 770 -5.37 -39.78 -14.90
C ARG A 770 -5.34 -38.94 -16.19
N HIS A 771 -6.49 -38.48 -16.70
CA HIS A 771 -6.57 -37.69 -17.92
C HIS A 771 -6.48 -36.20 -17.59
N LEU A 772 -5.27 -35.74 -17.28
CA LEU A 772 -5.00 -34.35 -16.89
C LEU A 772 -5.60 -33.35 -17.90
N PRO A 773 -6.24 -32.25 -17.46
CA PRO A 773 -6.79 -31.26 -18.38
C PRO A 773 -5.68 -30.58 -19.20
N PRO A 774 -5.98 -30.07 -20.40
CA PRO A 774 -4.99 -29.35 -21.19
C PRO A 774 -4.72 -27.98 -20.57
N ALA A 775 -3.44 -27.62 -20.48
CA ALA A 775 -2.97 -26.41 -19.83
C ALA A 775 -3.23 -25.16 -20.69
N THR A 776 -3.55 -24.02 -20.07
CA THR A 776 -3.50 -22.70 -20.72
C THR A 776 -2.14 -22.03 -20.49
N GLY A 777 -1.57 -22.19 -19.29
CA GLY A 777 -0.42 -21.43 -18.81
C GLY A 777 0.93 -21.76 -19.45
N PRO A 778 2.03 -21.15 -18.98
CA PRO A 778 3.37 -21.26 -19.58
C PRO A 778 3.94 -22.68 -19.54
N TYR A 779 3.46 -23.53 -18.63
CA TYR A 779 3.80 -24.95 -18.57
C TYR A 779 2.59 -25.84 -18.81
N ARG A 780 2.86 -27.07 -19.19
CA ARG A 780 1.91 -28.18 -19.19
C ARG A 780 2.51 -29.35 -18.43
N ILE A 781 1.66 -30.17 -17.81
CA ILE A 781 2.10 -31.43 -17.23
C ILE A 781 2.49 -32.37 -18.37
N ALA A 782 3.73 -32.86 -18.37
CA ALA A 782 4.22 -33.87 -19.31
C ALA A 782 4.00 -35.29 -18.78
N ALA A 783 4.17 -35.48 -17.47
CA ALA A 783 3.91 -36.74 -16.78
C ALA A 783 3.76 -36.51 -15.27
N TYR A 784 2.84 -37.24 -14.64
CA TYR A 784 2.67 -37.28 -13.19
C TYR A 784 2.57 -38.74 -12.72
N LYS A 785 3.28 -39.07 -11.65
CA LYS A 785 3.15 -40.34 -10.91
C LYS A 785 3.13 -40.03 -9.41
N PRO A 786 1.96 -40.13 -8.74
CA PRO A 786 1.82 -39.93 -7.30
C PRO A 786 2.90 -40.65 -6.49
N GLY A 787 3.42 -39.98 -5.47
CA GLY A 787 4.49 -40.49 -4.60
C GLY A 787 5.84 -40.77 -5.29
N ARG A 788 6.05 -40.40 -6.56
CA ARG A 788 7.36 -40.55 -7.24
C ARG A 788 7.84 -39.32 -7.99
N PHE A 789 7.04 -38.73 -8.89
CA PHE A 789 7.47 -37.51 -9.61
C PHE A 789 6.32 -36.75 -10.29
N LEU A 790 6.55 -35.45 -10.52
CA LEU A 790 5.85 -34.62 -11.50
C LEU A 790 6.89 -34.02 -12.46
N LYS A 791 6.60 -34.00 -13.76
CA LYS A 791 7.37 -33.24 -14.76
C LYS A 791 6.47 -32.25 -15.48
N LEU A 792 6.79 -30.97 -15.34
CA LEU A 792 6.29 -29.87 -16.16
C LEU A 792 7.27 -29.58 -17.30
N VAL A 793 6.75 -29.17 -18.45
CA VAL A 793 7.51 -28.67 -19.61
C VAL A 793 6.76 -27.48 -20.21
N ARG A 794 7.44 -26.61 -20.97
CA ARG A 794 6.77 -25.48 -21.63
C ARG A 794 5.55 -25.87 -22.45
N ASN A 795 4.52 -25.06 -22.37
CA ASN A 795 3.38 -25.07 -23.28
C ASN A 795 3.75 -24.29 -24.54
N THR A 796 4.00 -24.97 -25.67
CA THR A 796 4.43 -24.30 -26.92
C THR A 796 3.37 -23.38 -27.54
N ARG A 797 2.11 -23.48 -27.07
CA ARG A 797 0.99 -22.60 -27.46
C ARG A 797 0.83 -21.37 -26.57
N PHE A 798 1.44 -21.35 -25.39
CA PHE A 798 1.40 -20.19 -24.51
C PHE A 798 2.09 -18.97 -25.13
N ARG A 799 1.54 -17.79 -24.92
CA ARG A 799 2.14 -16.48 -25.22
C ARG A 799 1.72 -15.53 -24.10
N VAL A 800 2.62 -14.65 -23.64
CA VAL A 800 2.27 -13.71 -22.56
C VAL A 800 1.18 -12.75 -23.05
N TRP A 801 -0.01 -12.86 -22.46
CA TRP A 801 -1.15 -11.98 -22.72
C TRP A 801 -1.38 -10.94 -21.59
N SER A 802 -0.75 -11.14 -20.43
CA SER A 802 -0.73 -10.25 -19.27
C SER A 802 0.54 -10.55 -18.46
N GLN A 803 1.52 -9.64 -18.43
CA GLN A 803 2.80 -9.85 -17.73
C GLN A 803 2.62 -9.91 -16.20
N ASP A 804 1.67 -9.13 -15.66
CA ASP A 804 1.38 -9.12 -14.22
C ASP A 804 0.68 -10.39 -13.75
N ALA A 805 -0.15 -11.01 -14.58
CA ALA A 805 -0.85 -12.25 -14.26
C ALA A 805 -0.02 -13.50 -14.60
N ARG A 806 0.55 -13.55 -15.82
CA ARG A 806 1.17 -14.76 -16.36
C ARG A 806 2.42 -14.45 -17.22
N PRO A 807 3.59 -14.25 -16.61
CA PRO A 807 4.88 -14.20 -17.30
C PRO A 807 5.31 -15.57 -17.87
N ASP A 808 6.26 -15.57 -18.80
CA ASP A 808 6.67 -16.72 -19.65
C ASP A 808 7.45 -17.84 -18.93
N GLY A 809 7.92 -17.59 -17.71
CA GLY A 809 8.66 -18.54 -16.87
C GLY A 809 10.09 -18.82 -17.33
N TYR A 810 11.02 -18.92 -16.38
CA TYR A 810 12.45 -19.06 -16.66
C TYR A 810 12.87 -20.49 -17.04
N PRO A 811 12.53 -21.57 -16.29
CA PRO A 811 12.96 -22.93 -16.63
C PRO A 811 12.29 -23.49 -17.89
N ASP A 812 12.96 -24.35 -18.66
CA ASP A 812 12.32 -25.09 -19.77
C ASP A 812 11.52 -26.31 -19.28
N ALA A 813 11.93 -26.87 -18.15
CA ALA A 813 11.20 -27.91 -17.42
C ALA A 813 11.33 -27.71 -15.90
N ILE A 814 10.32 -28.16 -15.17
CA ILE A 814 10.32 -28.21 -13.71
C ILE A 814 10.03 -29.66 -13.31
N VAL A 815 10.93 -30.27 -12.53
CA VAL A 815 10.87 -31.69 -12.17
C VAL A 815 10.80 -31.82 -10.65
N TRP A 816 9.65 -32.24 -10.14
CA TRP A 816 9.50 -32.62 -8.75
C TRP A 816 9.89 -34.08 -8.55
N LYS A 817 10.84 -34.33 -7.66
CA LYS A 817 11.16 -35.64 -7.09
C LYS A 817 10.31 -35.81 -5.83
N LEU A 818 9.34 -36.72 -5.87
CA LEU A 818 8.45 -37.03 -4.74
C LEU A 818 8.96 -38.29 -4.01
N GLY A 819 8.46 -38.52 -2.81
CA GLY A 819 8.86 -39.59 -1.89
C GLY A 819 10.05 -39.25 -1.00
N ASN A 820 10.52 -37.99 -0.98
CA ASN A 820 11.71 -37.58 -0.23
C ASN A 820 11.31 -37.03 1.14
N THR A 821 11.73 -37.69 2.23
CA THR A 821 11.56 -37.11 3.58
C THR A 821 12.26 -35.75 3.67
N PRO A 822 11.82 -34.80 4.52
CA PRO A 822 12.40 -33.46 4.57
C PRO A 822 13.92 -33.45 4.75
N ALA A 823 14.47 -34.34 5.58
CA ALA A 823 15.93 -34.50 5.75
C ALA A 823 16.66 -35.11 4.53
N ALA A 824 15.95 -35.84 3.65
CA ALA A 824 16.48 -36.25 2.35
C ALA A 824 16.42 -35.11 1.32
N GLN A 825 15.43 -34.21 1.40
CA GLN A 825 15.34 -33.03 0.53
C GLN A 825 16.51 -32.07 0.76
N GLY A 826 16.86 -31.77 2.02
CA GLY A 826 18.03 -30.96 2.36
C GLY A 826 19.32 -31.54 1.76
N ARG A 827 19.62 -32.81 2.05
CA ARG A 827 20.77 -33.53 1.47
C ARG A 827 20.76 -33.60 -0.05
N ALA A 828 19.59 -33.62 -0.69
CA ALA A 828 19.50 -33.60 -2.14
C ALA A 828 19.98 -32.27 -2.73
N VAL A 829 19.78 -31.15 -2.02
CA VAL A 829 20.28 -29.81 -2.39
C VAL A 829 21.76 -29.64 -2.03
N GLU A 830 22.20 -30.09 -0.84
CA GLU A 830 23.62 -30.07 -0.44
C GLU A 830 24.50 -30.81 -1.46
N ASN A 831 24.06 -31.99 -1.91
CA ASN A 831 24.77 -32.82 -2.88
C ASN A 831 24.55 -32.37 -4.35
N GLY A 832 23.92 -31.22 -4.60
CA GLY A 832 23.69 -30.68 -5.95
C GLY A 832 22.76 -31.51 -6.84
N THR A 833 22.04 -32.49 -6.28
CA THR A 833 21.14 -33.38 -7.04
C THR A 833 19.75 -32.78 -7.23
N SER A 834 19.41 -31.75 -6.46
CA SER A 834 18.18 -30.95 -6.56
C SER A 834 18.51 -29.49 -6.29
N ASP A 835 17.66 -28.59 -6.78
CA ASP A 835 17.85 -27.15 -6.72
C ASP A 835 17.03 -26.46 -5.61
N PHE A 836 15.94 -27.09 -5.16
CA PHE A 836 15.10 -26.59 -4.07
C PHE A 836 14.55 -27.74 -3.21
N ALA A 837 14.60 -27.58 -1.88
CA ALA A 837 13.95 -28.45 -0.91
C ALA A 837 12.65 -27.79 -0.41
N TYR A 838 11.50 -28.38 -0.74
CA TYR A 838 10.19 -27.70 -0.62
C TYR A 838 9.57 -27.77 0.80
N ASP A 839 9.66 -28.92 1.47
CA ASP A 839 8.95 -29.18 2.74
C ASP A 839 9.77 -28.76 3.97
N SER A 840 10.34 -27.56 3.93
CA SER A 840 11.24 -27.06 4.98
C SER A 840 10.59 -26.96 6.36
N VAL A 841 9.28 -26.70 6.43
CA VAL A 841 8.46 -26.77 7.66
C VAL A 841 8.52 -28.16 8.32
N GLY A 842 8.88 -29.21 7.57
CA GLY A 842 9.11 -30.56 8.06
C GLY A 842 10.54 -30.85 8.55
N PHE A 843 11.50 -29.94 8.39
CA PHE A 843 12.89 -30.13 8.86
C PHE A 843 12.95 -30.33 10.39
N SER A 844 14.03 -30.95 10.86
CA SER A 844 14.33 -31.06 12.30
C SER A 844 15.08 -29.81 12.78
N PRO A 845 14.93 -29.40 14.05
CA PRO A 845 15.69 -28.27 14.60
C PRO A 845 17.21 -28.41 14.45
N GLY A 846 17.74 -29.64 14.49
CA GLY A 846 19.16 -29.91 14.26
C GLY A 846 19.61 -29.71 12.81
N LEU A 847 18.78 -30.07 11.83
CA LEU A 847 19.07 -29.81 10.42
C LEU A 847 18.98 -28.30 10.11
N LEU A 848 18.00 -27.62 10.70
CA LEU A 848 17.85 -26.17 10.55
C LEU A 848 19.07 -25.43 11.09
N ALA A 849 19.51 -25.71 12.32
CA ALA A 849 20.73 -25.11 12.87
C ALA A 849 21.99 -25.41 12.02
N GLU A 850 22.09 -26.57 11.39
CA GLU A 850 23.17 -26.89 10.44
C GLU A 850 23.08 -26.06 9.15
N LEU A 851 21.87 -25.92 8.57
CA LEU A 851 21.62 -25.11 7.38
C LEU A 851 21.83 -23.60 7.62
N GLU A 852 21.31 -23.08 8.73
CA GLU A 852 21.51 -21.70 9.20
C GLU A 852 23.01 -21.40 9.36
N THR A 853 23.78 -22.31 9.96
CA THR A 853 25.21 -22.12 10.21
C THR A 853 26.07 -22.23 8.95
N ARG A 854 25.81 -23.20 8.07
CA ARG A 854 26.68 -23.52 6.92
C ARG A 854 26.23 -22.91 5.60
N TYR A 855 24.95 -22.60 5.46
CA TYR A 855 24.31 -22.25 4.20
C TYR A 855 23.38 -21.03 4.33
N ALA A 856 23.66 -20.11 5.27
CA ALA A 856 22.88 -18.89 5.50
C ALA A 856 22.50 -18.11 4.21
N SER A 857 23.41 -18.00 3.23
CA SER A 857 23.15 -17.30 1.97
C SER A 857 22.23 -18.07 0.99
N GLN A 858 21.95 -19.34 1.25
CA GLN A 858 21.10 -20.26 0.46
C GLN A 858 19.79 -20.64 1.15
N LEU A 859 19.65 -20.39 2.45
CA LEU A 859 18.40 -20.51 3.20
C LEU A 859 17.63 -19.17 3.13
N ARG A 860 16.30 -19.24 3.01
CA ARG A 860 15.39 -18.09 3.11
C ARG A 860 14.30 -18.39 4.12
N GLU A 861 13.74 -17.34 4.73
CA GLU A 861 12.72 -17.45 5.76
C GLU A 861 11.59 -16.47 5.49
N ASP A 862 10.43 -17.00 5.16
CA ASP A 862 9.29 -16.20 4.73
C ASP A 862 8.04 -16.47 5.60
N PRO A 863 7.28 -15.43 6.00
CA PRO A 863 6.09 -15.59 6.84
C PRO A 863 4.92 -16.18 6.05
N ILE A 864 4.39 -17.32 6.50
CA ILE A 864 3.21 -17.94 5.89
C ILE A 864 1.96 -17.30 6.52
N PRO A 865 0.92 -16.92 5.76
CA PRO A 865 -0.36 -16.43 6.29
C PRO A 865 -1.15 -17.58 6.93
N ARG A 866 -0.72 -18.02 8.12
CA ARG A 866 -1.14 -19.25 8.76
C ARG A 866 -1.09 -19.12 10.27
N THR A 867 -2.06 -19.74 10.96
CA THR A 867 -2.08 -19.85 12.42
C THR A 867 -2.16 -21.32 12.80
N THR A 868 -1.27 -21.77 13.69
CA THR A 868 -1.33 -23.09 14.32
C THR A 868 -1.89 -22.94 15.73
N TYR A 869 -2.93 -23.70 16.04
CA TYR A 869 -3.78 -23.45 17.21
C TYR A 869 -4.39 -24.74 17.78
N MET A 870 -4.78 -24.67 19.04
CA MET A 870 -5.66 -25.65 19.68
C MET A 870 -7.08 -25.10 19.70
N PHE A 871 -8.07 -25.85 19.21
CA PHE A 871 -9.48 -25.48 19.35
C PHE A 871 -10.02 -25.94 20.72
N LEU A 872 -10.91 -25.14 21.30
CA LEU A 872 -11.60 -25.44 22.55
C LEU A 872 -13.11 -25.49 22.27
N ASN A 873 -13.76 -26.63 22.48
CA ASN A 873 -15.17 -26.78 22.15
C ASN A 873 -16.05 -26.06 23.17
N THR A 874 -16.57 -24.91 22.76
CA THR A 874 -17.36 -23.97 23.57
C THR A 874 -18.74 -24.51 24.01
N ARG A 875 -19.06 -25.77 23.71
CA ARG A 875 -20.30 -26.47 24.08
C ARG A 875 -20.07 -27.75 24.89
N VAL A 876 -18.82 -28.06 25.26
CA VAL A 876 -18.46 -29.32 25.93
C VAL A 876 -17.56 -29.04 27.14
N PRO A 877 -17.95 -29.46 28.36
CA PRO A 877 -17.13 -29.29 29.56
C PRO A 877 -15.70 -29.84 29.41
N PRO A 878 -14.67 -29.13 29.93
CA PRO A 878 -14.76 -27.90 30.75
C PRO A 878 -14.68 -26.59 29.92
N PHE A 879 -14.78 -26.65 28.59
CA PHE A 879 -14.48 -25.50 27.71
C PHE A 879 -15.69 -24.63 27.33
N ASP A 880 -16.88 -25.00 27.80
CA ASP A 880 -18.05 -24.13 27.84
C ASP A 880 -17.82 -22.90 28.75
N ASP A 881 -17.08 -23.05 29.86
CA ASP A 881 -16.66 -21.93 30.70
C ASP A 881 -15.51 -21.12 30.07
N VAL A 882 -15.78 -19.83 29.78
CA VAL A 882 -14.79 -18.88 29.23
C VAL A 882 -13.58 -18.69 30.14
N ARG A 883 -13.72 -18.85 31.46
CA ARG A 883 -12.59 -18.76 32.42
C ARG A 883 -11.60 -19.89 32.18
N VAL A 884 -12.07 -21.09 31.88
CA VAL A 884 -11.21 -22.24 31.52
C VAL A 884 -10.52 -21.98 30.18
N ARG A 885 -11.24 -21.46 29.17
CA ARG A 885 -10.65 -21.13 27.87
C ARG A 885 -9.54 -20.07 27.99
N ARG A 886 -9.80 -18.99 28.72
CA ARG A 886 -8.81 -17.95 29.06
C ARG A 886 -7.64 -18.52 29.88
N ALA A 887 -7.88 -19.47 30.78
CA ALA A 887 -6.82 -20.11 31.56
C ALA A 887 -5.82 -20.88 30.68
N VAL A 888 -6.27 -21.67 29.71
CA VAL A 888 -5.34 -22.38 28.79
C VAL A 888 -4.54 -21.37 27.96
N ASN A 889 -5.16 -20.28 27.53
CA ASN A 889 -4.50 -19.20 26.80
C ASN A 889 -3.44 -18.43 27.61
N TYR A 890 -3.67 -18.22 28.92
CA TYR A 890 -2.67 -17.68 29.84
C TYR A 890 -1.53 -18.67 30.14
N ALA A 891 -1.84 -19.96 30.23
CA ALA A 891 -0.89 -20.99 30.67
C ALA A 891 0.16 -21.38 29.61
N VAL A 892 -0.16 -21.26 28.31
CA VAL A 892 0.66 -21.84 27.25
C VAL A 892 1.98 -21.10 27.01
N ASP A 893 3.11 -21.79 27.19
CA ASP A 893 4.44 -21.31 26.78
C ASP A 893 4.60 -21.41 25.25
N ARG A 894 4.26 -20.32 24.56
CA ARG A 894 4.39 -20.19 23.11
C ARG A 894 5.86 -20.23 22.65
N ALA A 895 6.81 -19.79 23.46
CA ALA A 895 8.24 -19.89 23.14
C ALA A 895 8.75 -21.34 23.20
N SER A 896 8.20 -22.21 24.05
CA SER A 896 8.49 -23.66 24.00
C SER A 896 7.97 -24.30 22.70
N VAL A 897 6.81 -23.87 22.20
CA VAL A 897 6.30 -24.34 20.89
C VAL A 897 7.25 -23.90 19.76
N VAL A 898 7.65 -22.62 19.74
CA VAL A 898 8.64 -22.10 18.76
C VAL A 898 9.95 -22.89 18.79
N ARG A 899 10.53 -23.12 19.98
CA ARG A 899 11.77 -23.91 20.15
C ARG A 899 11.64 -25.34 19.60
N ALA A 900 10.50 -26.00 19.81
CA ALA A 900 10.28 -27.37 19.32
C ALA A 900 9.99 -27.46 17.80
N LEU A 901 9.58 -26.37 17.17
CA LEU A 901 9.42 -26.29 15.71
C LEU A 901 10.75 -26.04 14.99
N GLY A 902 11.65 -25.26 15.60
CA GLY A 902 12.99 -24.99 15.08
C GLY A 902 13.63 -23.71 15.63
N GLY A 903 12.81 -22.78 16.15
CA GLY A 903 13.25 -21.46 16.58
C GLY A 903 12.53 -20.33 15.83
N PRO A 904 12.90 -19.06 16.09
CA PRO A 904 12.26 -17.87 15.51
C PRO A 904 12.26 -17.80 13.97
N GLY A 905 13.15 -18.57 13.33
CA GLY A 905 13.21 -18.70 11.88
C GLY A 905 12.12 -19.58 11.27
N GLN A 906 11.52 -20.46 12.07
CA GLN A 906 10.44 -21.37 11.64
C GLN A 906 9.06 -20.99 12.19
N ALA A 907 8.99 -20.23 13.28
CA ALA A 907 7.74 -19.84 13.91
C ALA A 907 7.89 -18.61 14.81
N GLN A 908 6.85 -17.78 14.86
CA GLN A 908 6.70 -16.68 15.82
C GLN A 908 5.52 -16.95 16.76
N PRO A 909 5.59 -16.58 18.06
CA PRO A 909 4.48 -16.75 18.99
C PRO A 909 3.34 -15.78 18.65
N THR A 910 2.08 -16.23 18.77
CA THR A 910 0.91 -15.35 18.56
C THR A 910 -0.22 -15.64 19.55
N CYS A 911 -0.97 -14.59 19.91
CA CYS A 911 -2.18 -14.68 20.73
C CYS A 911 -3.46 -14.52 19.90
N GLN A 912 -3.35 -14.16 18.62
CA GLN A 912 -4.46 -13.85 17.72
C GLN A 912 -4.74 -15.02 16.77
N PHE A 913 -5.99 -15.10 16.30
CA PHE A 913 -6.38 -16.13 15.34
C PHE A 913 -6.04 -15.68 13.91
N LEU A 914 -6.35 -14.42 13.58
CA LEU A 914 -5.88 -13.76 12.37
C LEU A 914 -4.34 -13.58 12.42
N PRO A 915 -3.59 -13.97 11.38
CA PRO A 915 -2.16 -13.74 11.31
C PRO A 915 -1.84 -12.31 10.82
N PRO A 916 -0.58 -11.85 10.96
CA PRO A 916 -0.11 -10.59 10.36
C PRO A 916 -0.34 -10.50 8.85
N GLY A 917 -0.35 -9.26 8.33
CA GLY A 917 -0.53 -8.95 6.90
C GLY A 917 -1.98 -8.78 6.43
N PHE A 918 -2.96 -9.29 7.19
CA PHE A 918 -4.40 -9.17 6.87
C PHE A 918 -4.99 -7.79 7.20
N ALA A 919 -6.01 -7.38 6.45
CA ALA A 919 -6.83 -6.22 6.81
C ALA A 919 -7.36 -6.33 8.25
N GLY A 920 -7.32 -5.24 9.01
CA GLY A 920 -7.71 -5.23 10.42
C GLY A 920 -6.77 -5.96 11.38
N TYR A 921 -5.70 -6.64 10.94
CA TYR A 921 -4.72 -7.17 11.89
C TYR A 921 -4.01 -6.03 12.64
N ARG A 922 -4.10 -6.04 13.98
CA ARG A 922 -3.38 -5.16 14.89
C ARG A 922 -2.93 -5.96 16.11
N PRO A 923 -1.63 -5.98 16.47
CA PRO A 923 -1.11 -6.81 17.56
C PRO A 923 -1.88 -6.68 18.88
N TYR A 924 -2.31 -7.81 19.44
CA TYR A 924 -3.09 -7.86 20.67
C TYR A 924 -2.87 -9.16 21.44
N CYS A 925 -2.42 -9.05 22.69
CA CYS A 925 -2.28 -10.19 23.59
C CYS A 925 -2.63 -9.83 25.04
N PRO A 926 -3.89 -10.04 25.47
CA PRO A 926 -4.28 -9.96 26.88
C PRO A 926 -3.81 -11.19 27.67
N PHE A 927 -3.40 -12.26 27.00
CA PHE A 927 -3.04 -13.57 27.57
C PHE A 927 -1.53 -13.75 27.78
N THR A 928 -0.91 -12.78 28.46
CA THR A 928 0.52 -12.82 28.77
C THR A 928 0.86 -12.14 30.10
N VAL A 929 2.05 -12.42 30.63
CA VAL A 929 2.61 -11.65 31.76
C VAL A 929 3.00 -10.24 31.30
N ARG A 930 2.60 -9.21 32.05
CA ARG A 930 2.83 -7.79 31.68
C ARG A 930 2.30 -7.48 30.26
N PRO A 931 0.97 -7.53 30.02
CA PRO A 931 0.41 -7.01 28.79
C PRO A 931 0.70 -5.50 28.67
N GLY A 932 0.84 -5.00 27.45
CA GLY A 932 1.17 -3.60 27.19
C GLY A 932 0.85 -3.16 25.74
N PRO A 933 1.07 -1.88 25.39
CA PRO A 933 0.56 -1.29 24.16
C PRO A 933 1.05 -1.92 22.85
N SER A 934 2.16 -2.65 22.87
CA SER A 934 2.69 -3.37 21.69
C SER A 934 1.90 -4.63 21.33
N GLY A 935 1.02 -5.14 22.20
CA GLY A 935 0.24 -6.35 21.95
C GLY A 935 1.04 -7.66 21.85
N VAL A 936 2.36 -7.62 22.07
CA VAL A 936 3.26 -8.78 21.93
C VAL A 936 3.17 -9.72 23.14
N TRP A 937 3.30 -11.03 22.91
CA TRP A 937 3.37 -12.04 23.97
C TRP A 937 4.75 -12.05 24.66
N ASN A 938 4.76 -11.88 25.98
CA ASN A 938 5.94 -11.74 26.83
C ASN A 938 6.21 -12.95 27.75
N GLY A 939 5.35 -13.97 27.73
CA GLY A 939 5.44 -15.16 28.60
C GLY A 939 4.08 -15.65 29.14
N PRO A 940 4.01 -16.88 29.72
CA PRO A 940 2.79 -17.46 30.28
C PRO A 940 2.52 -17.02 31.73
N ASP A 941 1.25 -16.83 32.09
CA ASP A 941 0.78 -16.55 33.45
C ASP A 941 0.07 -17.79 34.05
N LEU A 942 0.89 -18.74 34.50
CA LEU A 942 0.40 -19.98 35.14
C LEU A 942 -0.32 -19.72 36.47
N ALA A 943 -0.03 -18.61 37.16
CA ALA A 943 -0.67 -18.27 38.42
C ALA A 943 -2.13 -17.84 38.21
N LYS A 944 -2.37 -16.93 37.27
CA LYS A 944 -3.72 -16.51 36.85
C LYS A 944 -4.49 -17.65 36.21
N ALA A 945 -3.82 -18.48 35.40
CA ALA A 945 -4.45 -19.65 34.79
C ALA A 945 -4.94 -20.68 35.81
N ARG A 946 -4.10 -21.08 36.77
CA ARG A 946 -4.49 -22.01 37.85
C ARG A 946 -5.62 -21.43 38.72
N ARG A 947 -5.62 -20.11 38.96
CA ARG A 947 -6.70 -19.44 39.69
C ARG A 947 -8.03 -19.49 38.92
N LEU A 948 -8.04 -19.14 37.63
CA LEU A 948 -9.23 -19.22 36.77
C LEU A 948 -9.82 -20.66 36.71
N VAL A 949 -8.97 -21.69 36.69
CA VAL A 949 -9.43 -23.09 36.76
C VAL A 949 -10.02 -23.43 38.13
N ALA A 950 -9.46 -22.93 39.24
CA ALA A 950 -10.06 -23.10 40.56
C ALA A 950 -11.42 -22.38 40.66
N GLU A 951 -11.51 -21.12 40.20
CA GLU A 951 -12.74 -20.32 40.13
C GLU A 951 -13.83 -20.97 39.27
N SER A 952 -13.46 -21.77 38.26
CA SER A 952 -14.41 -22.53 37.43
C SER A 952 -15.05 -23.73 38.12
N GLY A 953 -14.44 -24.27 39.18
CA GLY A 953 -14.85 -25.54 39.80
C GLY A 953 -14.58 -26.80 38.96
N THR A 954 -14.02 -26.68 37.74
CA THR A 954 -13.84 -27.81 36.80
C THR A 954 -12.55 -28.63 37.00
N ARG A 955 -11.72 -28.28 37.99
CA ARG A 955 -10.48 -28.99 38.32
C ARG A 955 -10.75 -30.48 38.55
N GLY A 956 -9.92 -31.35 37.99
CA GLY A 956 -10.09 -32.81 38.05
C GLY A 956 -11.05 -33.41 37.01
N MET A 957 -11.71 -32.60 36.17
CA MET A 957 -12.46 -33.11 35.02
C MET A 957 -11.54 -33.82 34.01
N SER A 958 -12.12 -34.76 33.25
CA SER A 958 -11.42 -35.52 32.20
C SER A 958 -11.41 -34.73 30.89
N VAL A 959 -10.25 -34.63 30.24
CA VAL A 959 -10.11 -33.94 28.93
C VAL A 959 -9.43 -34.83 27.91
N THR A 960 -9.96 -34.88 26.70
CA THR A 960 -9.41 -35.64 25.57
C THR A 960 -8.98 -34.69 24.47
N VAL A 961 -7.67 -34.53 24.26
CA VAL A 961 -7.10 -33.71 23.18
C VAL A 961 -6.86 -34.59 21.95
N TRP A 962 -7.45 -34.22 20.81
CA TRP A 962 -7.31 -34.96 19.55
C TRP A 962 -6.13 -34.40 18.74
N ILE A 963 -5.25 -35.28 18.25
CA ILE A 963 -3.98 -34.89 17.62
C ILE A 963 -3.78 -35.66 16.30
N PRO A 964 -3.67 -34.98 15.14
CA PRO A 964 -3.35 -35.61 13.86
C PRO A 964 -1.83 -35.85 13.69
N PRO A 965 -1.40 -36.69 12.73
CA PRO A 965 0.01 -37.04 12.56
C PRO A 965 0.90 -35.85 12.21
N ASN A 966 0.36 -34.89 11.44
CA ASN A 966 1.04 -33.67 11.00
C ASN A 966 1.10 -32.55 12.08
N ARG A 967 0.56 -32.78 13.29
CA ARG A 967 0.61 -31.83 14.42
C ARG A 967 1.10 -32.47 15.73
N LEU A 968 1.97 -33.49 15.61
CA LEU A 968 2.49 -34.21 16.78
C LEU A 968 3.40 -33.35 17.67
N ARG A 969 4.22 -32.43 17.10
CA ARG A 969 5.14 -31.56 17.87
C ARG A 969 4.35 -30.54 18.72
N GLU A 970 3.28 -30.00 18.16
CA GLU A 970 2.41 -29.02 18.80
C GLU A 970 1.45 -29.71 19.80
N GLY A 971 0.90 -30.86 19.41
CA GLY A 971 0.04 -31.70 20.24
C GLY A 971 0.73 -32.25 21.50
N THR A 972 2.07 -32.40 21.51
CA THR A 972 2.80 -32.82 22.71
C THR A 972 2.75 -31.82 23.87
N PHE A 973 2.46 -30.54 23.63
CA PHE A 973 2.34 -29.53 24.70
C PHE A 973 0.97 -29.51 25.38
N ALA A 974 -0.11 -29.74 24.62
CA ALA A 974 -1.48 -29.54 25.10
C ALA A 974 -1.88 -30.46 26.27
N VAL A 975 -1.42 -31.72 26.28
CA VAL A 975 -1.80 -32.68 27.33
C VAL A 975 -1.04 -32.46 28.65
N PRO A 976 0.30 -32.24 28.67
CA PRO A 976 1.00 -31.78 29.88
C PRO A 976 0.42 -30.48 30.45
N LEU A 977 0.17 -29.47 29.60
CA LEU A 977 -0.38 -28.18 30.01
C LEU A 977 -1.70 -28.32 30.79
N LEU A 978 -2.64 -29.11 30.24
CA LEU A 978 -3.91 -29.36 30.91
C LEU A 978 -3.76 -30.16 32.22
N ARG A 979 -2.75 -31.03 32.34
CA ARG A 979 -2.45 -31.73 33.61
C ARG A 979 -1.91 -30.79 34.67
N GLU A 980 -1.07 -29.83 34.27
CA GLU A 980 -0.53 -28.80 35.17
C GLU A 980 -1.62 -27.85 35.68
N LEU A 981 -2.62 -27.55 34.84
CA LEU A 981 -3.85 -26.87 35.24
C LEU A 981 -4.79 -27.74 36.11
N GLY A 982 -4.48 -29.02 36.29
CA GLY A 982 -5.21 -29.92 37.20
C GLY A 982 -6.31 -30.77 36.55
N TYR A 983 -6.32 -30.92 35.22
CA TYR A 983 -7.25 -31.83 34.51
C TYR A 983 -6.68 -33.23 34.33
N ARG A 984 -7.56 -34.24 34.29
CA ARG A 984 -7.22 -35.62 33.87
C ARG A 984 -7.14 -35.70 32.34
N ALA A 985 -6.14 -35.04 31.77
CA ALA A 985 -5.98 -34.92 30.33
C ALA A 985 -5.28 -36.13 29.69
N ARG A 986 -5.76 -36.54 28.51
CA ARG A 986 -5.18 -37.60 27.66
C ARG A 986 -5.19 -37.21 26.19
N ALA A 987 -4.25 -37.76 25.42
CA ALA A 987 -4.22 -37.63 23.97
C ALA A 987 -5.09 -38.71 23.30
N LYS A 988 -5.72 -38.37 22.17
CA LYS A 988 -6.25 -39.31 21.18
C LYS A 988 -5.57 -39.01 19.85
N ARG A 989 -4.66 -39.88 19.42
CA ARG A 989 -4.02 -39.77 18.10
C ARG A 989 -4.99 -40.30 17.04
N LEU A 990 -5.04 -39.67 15.87
CA LEU A 990 -5.87 -40.06 14.72
C LEU A 990 -5.03 -40.17 13.44
N GLY A 991 -5.63 -40.69 12.37
CA GLY A 991 -5.02 -40.75 11.04
C GLY A 991 -5.38 -39.53 10.19
N GLY A 992 -5.39 -39.71 8.86
CA GLY A 992 -5.85 -38.68 7.92
C GLY A 992 -7.35 -38.35 8.03
N ASP A 993 -8.11 -39.16 8.76
CA ASP A 993 -9.54 -38.97 9.06
C ASP A 993 -9.81 -37.94 10.18
N PHE A 994 -8.76 -37.30 10.72
CA PHE A 994 -8.84 -36.30 11.79
C PHE A 994 -9.87 -35.20 11.49
N TYR A 995 -9.79 -34.52 10.35
CA TYR A 995 -10.62 -33.36 10.05
C TYR A 995 -12.11 -33.73 9.98
N THR A 996 -12.46 -34.80 9.26
CA THR A 996 -13.84 -35.30 9.16
C THR A 996 -14.41 -35.71 10.52
N LYS A 997 -13.59 -36.30 11.40
CA LYS A 997 -14.05 -36.70 12.75
C LYS A 997 -14.04 -35.56 13.77
N ALA A 998 -13.16 -34.57 13.63
CA ALA A 998 -13.12 -33.38 14.47
C ALA A 998 -14.29 -32.43 14.13
N GLY A 999 -14.67 -32.35 12.86
CA GLY A 999 -15.83 -31.59 12.37
C GLY A 999 -17.18 -32.29 12.57
N ASP A 1000 -17.23 -33.41 13.31
CA ASP A 1000 -18.48 -34.09 13.66
C ASP A 1000 -18.96 -33.69 15.05
N SER A 1001 -19.86 -32.71 15.09
CA SER A 1001 -20.49 -32.19 16.31
C SER A 1001 -21.21 -33.26 17.15
N ARG A 1002 -21.57 -34.40 16.56
CA ARG A 1002 -22.17 -35.53 17.29
C ARG A 1002 -21.15 -36.23 18.19
N LEU A 1003 -19.86 -36.14 17.87
CA LEU A 1003 -18.76 -36.75 18.63
C LEU A 1003 -18.28 -35.90 19.81
N LYS A 1004 -18.79 -34.65 19.96
CA LYS A 1004 -18.53 -33.74 21.10
C LYS A 1004 -17.05 -33.63 21.46
N VAL A 1005 -16.22 -33.37 20.45
CA VAL A 1005 -14.75 -33.35 20.60
C VAL A 1005 -14.35 -32.17 21.47
N GLN A 1006 -13.85 -32.43 22.69
CA GLN A 1006 -13.53 -31.39 23.68
C GLN A 1006 -12.48 -30.39 23.18
N ALA A 1007 -11.39 -30.89 22.61
CA ALA A 1007 -10.31 -30.08 22.06
C ALA A 1007 -9.43 -30.88 21.08
N GLY A 1008 -8.68 -30.17 20.25
CA GLY A 1008 -7.66 -30.76 19.40
C GLY A 1008 -6.74 -29.71 18.79
N VAL A 1009 -5.68 -30.13 18.12
CA VAL A 1009 -4.66 -29.24 17.53
C VAL A 1009 -4.68 -29.33 16.01
N LEU A 1010 -4.77 -28.18 15.35
CA LEU A 1010 -4.68 -28.05 13.89
C LEU A 1010 -3.98 -26.75 13.48
N SER A 1011 -4.01 -26.45 12.19
CA SER A 1011 -3.52 -25.20 11.63
C SER A 1011 -4.40 -24.81 10.45
N TRP A 1012 -4.80 -23.53 10.38
CA TRP A 1012 -5.44 -22.93 9.21
C TRP A 1012 -4.43 -22.03 8.53
N GLY A 1013 -4.27 -22.17 7.22
CA GLY A 1013 -3.52 -21.27 6.35
C GLY A 1013 -4.49 -20.63 5.38
N ALA A 1014 -4.21 -19.41 4.96
CA ALA A 1014 -5.07 -18.66 4.06
C ALA A 1014 -5.29 -19.41 2.74
N ASP A 1015 -6.54 -19.49 2.31
CA ASP A 1015 -6.88 -19.80 0.93
C ASP A 1015 -6.85 -18.51 0.09
N TYR A 1016 -7.27 -17.37 0.68
CA TYR A 1016 -6.95 -16.02 0.21
C TYR A 1016 -6.82 -15.00 1.36
N LEU A 1017 -6.12 -13.90 1.12
CA LEU A 1017 -5.71 -12.91 2.12
C LEU A 1017 -6.82 -11.91 2.56
N ALA A 1018 -8.04 -12.39 2.77
CA ALA A 1018 -9.15 -11.59 3.33
C ALA A 1018 -9.52 -12.05 4.76
N PRO A 1019 -9.88 -11.15 5.70
CA PRO A 1019 -10.11 -11.54 7.10
C PRO A 1019 -11.24 -12.57 7.28
N TRP A 1020 -12.21 -12.57 6.36
CA TRP A 1020 -13.27 -13.55 6.31
C TRP A 1020 -12.78 -15.00 6.15
N ASP A 1021 -11.67 -15.24 5.44
CA ASP A 1021 -11.10 -16.58 5.25
C ASP A 1021 -10.64 -17.23 6.58
N PHE A 1022 -10.27 -16.42 7.57
CA PHE A 1022 -10.10 -16.92 8.94
C PHE A 1022 -11.43 -16.90 9.69
N PHE A 1023 -12.13 -15.77 9.72
CA PHE A 1023 -13.27 -15.60 10.62
C PHE A 1023 -14.52 -16.42 10.29
N PHE A 1024 -14.69 -16.92 9.05
CA PHE A 1024 -15.80 -17.82 8.74
C PHE A 1024 -15.75 -19.11 9.59
N LEU A 1025 -14.54 -19.58 9.95
CA LEU A 1025 -14.31 -20.74 10.82
C LEU A 1025 -14.81 -20.56 12.25
N LEU A 1026 -15.12 -19.33 12.68
CA LEU A 1026 -15.64 -19.01 14.01
C LEU A 1026 -17.02 -18.32 13.93
N SER A 1027 -17.61 -18.21 12.74
CA SER A 1027 -18.95 -17.67 12.53
C SER A 1027 -20.07 -18.61 13.00
N CYS A 1028 -21.25 -18.06 13.31
CA CYS A 1028 -22.46 -18.84 13.54
C CYS A 1028 -22.93 -19.54 12.26
N ARG A 1029 -22.58 -19.01 11.07
CA ARG A 1029 -22.97 -19.56 9.75
C ARG A 1029 -22.38 -20.94 9.48
N THR A 1030 -21.21 -21.26 10.03
CA THR A 1030 -20.52 -22.55 9.82
C THR A 1030 -20.88 -23.61 10.86
N PHE A 1031 -21.24 -23.20 12.09
CA PHE A 1031 -21.65 -24.14 13.14
C PHE A 1031 -23.04 -24.75 12.85
N VAL A 1032 -23.07 -25.97 12.33
CA VAL A 1032 -24.30 -26.75 12.14
C VAL A 1032 -24.40 -27.87 13.18
N ARG A 1033 -25.34 -27.72 14.12
CA ARG A 1033 -25.53 -28.68 15.23
C ARG A 1033 -26.04 -30.03 14.74
N GLY A 1034 -25.33 -31.11 15.11
CA GLY A 1034 -25.76 -32.49 14.86
C GLY A 1034 -25.30 -33.07 13.53
N THR A 1035 -24.45 -32.37 12.76
CA THR A 1035 -23.88 -32.85 11.50
C THR A 1035 -22.42 -33.27 11.64
N GLY A 1036 -21.97 -34.06 10.64
CA GLY A 1036 -20.59 -34.53 10.46
C GLY A 1036 -19.71 -33.64 9.57
N GLN A 1037 -20.11 -32.37 9.32
CA GLN A 1037 -19.48 -31.49 8.34
C GLN A 1037 -19.43 -30.03 8.84
N ASN A 1038 -18.78 -29.82 9.98
CA ASN A 1038 -18.59 -28.49 10.58
C ASN A 1038 -17.11 -28.06 10.52
N PRO A 1039 -16.74 -26.98 9.80
CA PRO A 1039 -15.37 -26.44 9.82
C PRO A 1039 -15.07 -25.60 11.07
N ASN A 1040 -16.10 -25.20 11.84
CA ASN A 1040 -15.96 -24.53 13.13
C ASN A 1040 -15.75 -25.55 14.25
N PHE A 1041 -14.53 -26.08 14.34
CA PHE A 1041 -14.14 -27.12 15.31
C PHE A 1041 -14.35 -26.72 16.79
N ALA A 1042 -14.43 -25.42 17.09
CA ALA A 1042 -14.72 -24.90 18.43
C ALA A 1042 -16.24 -24.88 18.77
N GLU A 1043 -17.11 -25.22 17.81
CA GLU A 1043 -18.58 -25.08 17.87
C GLU A 1043 -19.07 -23.67 18.28
N PHE A 1044 -18.20 -22.66 18.13
CA PHE A 1044 -18.40 -21.30 18.62
C PHE A 1044 -19.46 -20.56 17.80
N CYS A 1045 -20.28 -19.76 18.47
CA CYS A 1045 -21.25 -18.87 17.82
C CYS A 1045 -21.68 -17.80 18.82
N ASP A 1046 -21.01 -16.65 18.75
CA ASP A 1046 -21.44 -15.41 19.38
C ASP A 1046 -22.24 -14.59 18.34
N ARG A 1047 -23.52 -14.33 18.65
CA ARG A 1047 -24.45 -13.59 17.76
C ARG A 1047 -24.21 -12.07 17.70
N ARG A 1048 -23.35 -11.51 18.55
CA ARG A 1048 -22.91 -10.11 18.53
C ARG A 1048 -21.69 -9.98 17.61
N ILE A 1049 -20.71 -10.89 17.71
CA ILE A 1049 -19.56 -10.97 16.80
C ILE A 1049 -20.02 -11.32 15.36
N ASP A 1050 -20.89 -12.32 15.18
CA ASP A 1050 -21.39 -12.74 13.86
C ASP A 1050 -22.13 -11.62 13.09
N ARG A 1051 -22.84 -10.74 13.82
CA ARG A 1051 -23.42 -9.50 13.27
C ARG A 1051 -22.38 -8.45 12.92
N GLN A 1052 -21.29 -8.33 13.69
CA GLN A 1052 -20.16 -7.46 13.33
C GLN A 1052 -19.42 -7.98 12.10
N MET A 1053 -19.16 -9.28 11.97
CA MET A 1053 -18.58 -9.90 10.76
C MET A 1053 -19.43 -9.58 9.52
N THR A 1054 -20.76 -9.74 9.64
CA THR A 1054 -21.71 -9.40 8.58
C THR A 1054 -21.68 -7.90 8.23
N ARG A 1055 -21.47 -7.03 9.23
CA ARG A 1055 -21.33 -5.59 9.02
C ARG A 1055 -19.99 -5.23 8.36
N ALA A 1056 -18.89 -5.86 8.75
CA ALA A 1056 -17.57 -5.64 8.15
C ALA A 1056 -17.57 -6.01 6.65
N ARG A 1057 -18.09 -7.20 6.28
CA ARG A 1057 -18.24 -7.58 4.86
C ARG A 1057 -19.14 -6.66 4.04
N SER A 1058 -20.15 -6.04 4.66
CA SER A 1058 -20.98 -5.03 3.96
C SER A 1058 -20.31 -3.67 3.81
N LEU A 1059 -19.18 -3.43 4.50
CA LEU A 1059 -18.40 -2.19 4.42
C LEU A 1059 -17.24 -2.30 3.44
N GLU A 1060 -16.59 -3.46 3.28
CA GLU A 1060 -15.38 -3.65 2.44
C GLU A 1060 -15.46 -3.02 1.03
N ALA A 1061 -16.61 -3.08 0.38
CA ALA A 1061 -16.81 -2.50 -0.96
C ALA A 1061 -17.07 -0.98 -1.00
N SER A 1062 -17.24 -0.31 0.16
CA SER A 1062 -17.74 1.08 0.26
C SER A 1062 -16.97 1.97 1.25
N ASP A 1063 -16.52 1.41 2.38
CA ASP A 1063 -15.64 2.03 3.38
C ASP A 1063 -14.70 0.94 3.94
N PRO A 1064 -13.59 0.64 3.23
CA PRO A 1064 -12.67 -0.42 3.61
C PRO A 1064 -11.86 -0.08 4.87
N ALA A 1065 -11.64 1.21 5.15
CA ALA A 1065 -10.94 1.66 6.36
C ALA A 1065 -11.79 1.39 7.62
N LEU A 1066 -13.11 1.64 7.56
CA LEU A 1066 -14.03 1.27 8.63
C LEU A 1066 -14.21 -0.25 8.72
N ALA A 1067 -14.23 -0.97 7.58
CA ALA A 1067 -14.26 -2.43 7.57
C ALA A 1067 -13.04 -3.04 8.29
N SER A 1068 -11.83 -2.59 7.94
CA SER A 1068 -10.57 -2.95 8.59
C SER A 1068 -10.59 -2.64 10.10
N SER A 1069 -11.06 -1.45 10.48
CA SER A 1069 -11.19 -1.05 11.88
C SER A 1069 -12.17 -1.95 12.66
N LEU A 1070 -13.25 -2.39 12.03
CA LEU A 1070 -14.21 -3.33 12.60
C LEU A 1070 -13.64 -4.76 12.66
N TRP A 1071 -12.85 -5.19 11.67
CA TRP A 1071 -12.14 -6.47 11.72
C TRP A 1071 -11.12 -6.55 12.86
N SER A 1072 -10.38 -5.46 13.14
CA SER A 1072 -9.51 -5.40 14.32
C SER A 1072 -10.28 -5.64 15.62
N ARG A 1073 -11.45 -5.02 15.77
CA ARG A 1073 -12.32 -5.23 16.94
C ARG A 1073 -12.82 -6.67 17.02
N ILE A 1074 -13.24 -7.26 15.89
CA ILE A 1074 -13.70 -8.65 15.80
C ILE A 1074 -12.59 -9.63 16.23
N ASP A 1075 -11.35 -9.42 15.78
CA ASP A 1075 -10.22 -10.28 16.17
C ASP A 1075 -9.94 -10.18 17.68
N HIS A 1076 -9.89 -8.96 18.23
CA HIS A 1076 -9.63 -8.73 19.66
C HIS A 1076 -10.73 -9.35 20.54
N GLU A 1077 -12.00 -9.23 20.13
CA GLU A 1077 -13.12 -9.88 20.81
C GLU A 1077 -13.11 -11.41 20.69
N ILE A 1078 -12.64 -11.96 19.57
CA ILE A 1078 -12.45 -13.41 19.39
C ILE A 1078 -11.31 -13.92 20.27
N VAL A 1079 -10.22 -13.15 20.41
CA VAL A 1079 -9.17 -13.43 21.39
C VAL A 1079 -9.77 -13.46 22.79
N ASP A 1080 -10.49 -12.42 23.20
CA ASP A 1080 -11.11 -12.35 24.53
C ASP A 1080 -12.10 -13.50 24.80
N GLU A 1081 -12.93 -13.92 23.84
CA GLU A 1081 -13.81 -15.09 24.02
C GLU A 1081 -13.08 -16.45 23.99
N ALA A 1082 -11.83 -16.47 23.52
CA ALA A 1082 -10.92 -17.61 23.55
C ALA A 1082 -11.48 -18.95 23.02
N PRO A 1083 -12.26 -19.02 21.91
CA PRO A 1083 -12.70 -20.30 21.33
C PRO A 1083 -11.52 -21.14 20.80
N VAL A 1084 -10.37 -20.50 20.62
CA VAL A 1084 -9.10 -21.10 20.22
C VAL A 1084 -7.98 -20.63 21.14
N VAL A 1085 -6.89 -21.41 21.18
CA VAL A 1085 -5.61 -21.06 21.77
C VAL A 1085 -4.59 -21.00 20.63
N PRO A 1086 -4.35 -19.81 20.05
CA PRO A 1086 -3.29 -19.63 19.06
C PRO A 1086 -1.93 -19.90 19.68
N LEU A 1087 -1.09 -20.65 18.98
CA LEU A 1087 0.24 -21.04 19.45
C LEU A 1087 1.31 -20.22 18.73
N VAL A 1088 1.33 -20.33 17.39
CA VAL A 1088 2.32 -19.71 16.51
C VAL A 1088 1.76 -19.36 15.14
N ASN A 1089 2.35 -18.37 14.47
CA ASN A 1089 2.36 -18.30 13.01
C ASN A 1089 3.66 -18.95 12.51
N PRO A 1090 3.63 -19.95 11.61
CA PRO A 1090 4.82 -20.57 11.07
C PRO A 1090 5.39 -19.80 9.87
N LYS A 1091 6.69 -20.00 9.61
CA LYS A 1091 7.43 -19.51 8.44
C LYS A 1091 7.79 -20.67 7.51
N GLN A 1092 8.21 -20.37 6.29
CA GLN A 1092 8.77 -21.32 5.32
C GLN A 1092 10.29 -21.11 5.19
N GLY A 1093 11.08 -22.13 5.55
CA GLY A 1093 12.56 -22.11 5.50
C GLY A 1093 13.14 -22.57 4.15
N SER A 1094 12.88 -21.85 3.05
CA SER A 1094 13.24 -22.30 1.70
C SER A 1094 14.76 -22.49 1.50
N PHE A 1095 15.23 -23.72 1.27
CA PHE A 1095 16.66 -24.03 1.08
C PHE A 1095 16.98 -24.38 -0.38
N LEU A 1096 17.90 -23.60 -0.97
CA LEU A 1096 18.14 -23.50 -2.42
C LEU A 1096 19.58 -23.88 -2.80
N SER A 1097 19.81 -24.40 -4.01
CA SER A 1097 21.17 -24.61 -4.54
C SER A 1097 21.78 -23.29 -5.04
N ARG A 1098 23.12 -23.19 -5.06
CA ARG A 1098 23.85 -22.03 -5.63
C ARG A 1098 23.68 -21.85 -7.15
N ARG A 1099 22.93 -22.75 -7.81
CA ARG A 1099 22.54 -22.63 -9.21
C ARG A 1099 21.28 -21.78 -9.39
N VAL A 1100 20.45 -21.66 -8.35
CA VAL A 1100 19.19 -20.91 -8.37
C VAL A 1100 19.45 -19.41 -8.22
N GLY A 1101 18.66 -18.59 -8.92
CA GLY A 1101 18.54 -17.15 -8.67
C GLY A 1101 17.17 -16.61 -9.06
N ASN A 1102 16.95 -15.32 -8.84
CA ASN A 1102 15.62 -14.69 -8.84
C ASN A 1102 14.62 -15.43 -7.94
N TYR A 1103 15.01 -15.68 -6.67
CA TYR A 1103 14.05 -16.06 -5.63
C TYR A 1103 13.02 -14.95 -5.47
N GLN A 1104 11.75 -15.32 -5.41
CA GLN A 1104 10.62 -14.41 -5.15
C GLN A 1104 9.59 -15.13 -4.29
N TYR A 1105 9.34 -14.61 -3.09
CA TYR A 1105 8.26 -15.10 -2.22
C TYR A 1105 6.99 -14.26 -2.35
N SER A 1106 5.90 -14.87 -2.84
CA SER A 1106 4.56 -14.31 -2.75
C SER A 1106 3.88 -14.78 -1.45
N PRO A 1107 3.34 -13.89 -0.60
CA PRO A 1107 2.59 -14.31 0.59
C PRO A 1107 1.32 -15.10 0.26
N GLN A 1108 0.74 -14.94 -0.94
CA GLN A 1108 -0.42 -15.70 -1.38
C GLN A 1108 -0.03 -17.09 -1.92
N TRP A 1109 1.07 -17.20 -2.68
CA TRP A 1109 1.42 -18.42 -3.43
C TRP A 1109 2.73 -19.12 -3.00
N GLY A 1110 3.43 -18.59 -2.01
CA GLY A 1110 4.77 -19.04 -1.63
C GLY A 1110 5.82 -18.71 -2.68
N VAL A 1111 6.85 -19.57 -2.79
CA VAL A 1111 7.94 -19.40 -3.75
C VAL A 1111 7.44 -19.52 -5.19
N LEU A 1112 7.68 -18.50 -6.01
CA LEU A 1112 7.28 -18.49 -7.43
C LEU A 1112 8.22 -19.37 -8.28
N LEU A 1113 7.94 -20.67 -8.28
CA LEU A 1113 8.81 -21.73 -8.84
C LEU A 1113 9.24 -21.53 -10.30
N ASP A 1114 8.39 -20.98 -11.15
CA ASP A 1114 8.72 -20.67 -12.55
C ASP A 1114 9.43 -19.33 -12.74
N GLN A 1115 9.51 -18.49 -11.70
CA GLN A 1115 10.31 -17.27 -11.71
C GLN A 1115 11.76 -17.55 -11.26
N LEU A 1116 12.03 -18.68 -10.60
CA LEU A 1116 13.38 -19.17 -10.32
C LEU A 1116 14.10 -19.51 -11.64
N TRP A 1117 15.28 -18.95 -11.88
CA TRP A 1117 16.19 -19.42 -12.94
C TRP A 1117 17.24 -20.39 -12.38
N VAL A 1118 17.84 -21.21 -13.26
CA VAL A 1118 18.94 -22.12 -12.92
C VAL A 1118 20.14 -21.95 -13.86
N ARG A 1119 21.35 -21.98 -13.29
CA ARG A 1119 22.64 -22.08 -14.01
C ARG A 1119 22.95 -23.49 -14.48
#